data_AF-A0A4Y7KXN3-F1
#
_entry.id   AF-A0A4Y7KXN3-F1
#
_cell.length_a   1.000
_cell.length_b   1.000
_cell.length_c   1.000
_cell.angle_alpha   90.00
_cell.angle_beta   90.00
_cell.angle_gamma   90.00
#
_symmetry.space_group_name_H-M   'P 1'
#
loop_
_entity.id
_entity.type
_entity.pdbx_description
1 polymer ?
#
loop_
_entity_poly.entity_id
_entity_poly.type
_entity_poly.pdbx_seq_one_letter_code
_entity_poly.pdbx_strand_id
1 'polypeptide(L)'
;MMNSALAKTSVYTIITVFFVFAFIVLVLRTDESTGSLFSISILKLDKSWLSQESKTGHEDIIANDISNYTRTGNSVLPPEESNDTGIDNEEEFIVSTCDIAKGKWVFNNMSKPLYTDHTCPYLDKEVSCVKNGRTDSDYRHWEWQPDDCVLPRFDPKAVLNKLRNKRLMFVGDSLQKNQWQSFVCQVQSIIPAEQKSMQRGRPHSIFTAKEYNSTIEFYWAPFLIESNTDLDIIADPRKRILKVDSVTKHAQYWMGVDILVFNTYIWWMNGIKIKSLWGSFANGDDGFEELDAEVAYRIGLKTWANWVDSTVDPNKTRVFFTTMSPIHMGSYTQHEKKGYRCYNETRPFQEYWGRYLSQRVTNIVSSVVERMRIPVQFINITQMSEQRIDGHASIYTESGENVITDEQKHHSDCIHWCLPGVPDIWNQLLYTYFSFLNGHSVTEVEEIDKTNTDDEEFLENKCDITKGKWVFNNLSQPLYSDQSCPYIDKQVSCVKNGRTDSDYRHWEWQPDDCVLPSFDPEVVLDKLRGKRLMFVGDSLQKNQWQSFVCLVQSVIPPEQKTMRRRGPSHTVFKAKEYNATIEFYWAPFLIESNSDLDIISDPRKRILKVDSVSKHAQYWVGVDILIFNTYIWWMNGIKIKSLWGSFSNGEDGYEELEAEVAYRISLKTWANWVDSTVASNKIRVFFTTMSPTHMGSIDRHEKRGFRCYNETKPFNKYWGRDLNRRVMNIVASVVDRMKTPVQFINITQMSERRIDGHASVYTEFGGKVVTDEQKAKPRGHTDCIHWCLPGVPDTWNQLFFSYL
;
A
#
# COMPACT_ATOMS: atom_id res chain seq x y z
N MET A 1 61.07 22.23 -23.87
CA MET A 1 61.93 23.22 -23.19
C MET A 1 61.26 24.59 -23.27
N MET A 2 61.63 25.50 -22.37
CA MET A 2 61.26 26.93 -22.31
C MET A 2 59.79 27.28 -22.10
N ASN A 3 59.55 28.06 -21.04
CA ASN A 3 58.29 28.72 -20.72
C ASN A 3 58.23 30.10 -21.39
N SER A 4 57.04 30.64 -21.58
CA SER A 4 56.61 31.85 -20.86
C SER A 4 55.14 32.19 -21.17
N ALA A 5 54.49 32.90 -20.28
CA ALA A 5 53.08 33.30 -20.38
C ALA A 5 52.93 34.77 -19.94
N LEU A 6 51.86 35.45 -20.35
CA LEU A 6 51.34 36.66 -19.69
C LEU A 6 49.94 37.04 -20.21
N ALA A 7 48.99 37.26 -19.28
CA ALA A 7 47.90 38.28 -19.28
C ALA A 7 46.92 38.42 -20.48
N LYS A 8 45.63 38.78 -20.32
CA LYS A 8 44.74 39.04 -19.15
C LYS A 8 43.27 39.16 -19.63
N THR A 9 42.28 38.80 -18.77
CA THR A 9 40.85 39.25 -18.70
C THR A 9 39.93 39.14 -19.95
N SER A 10 38.75 38.48 -19.91
CA SER A 10 37.43 38.87 -19.30
C SER A 10 36.66 39.93 -20.13
N VAL A 11 35.32 39.95 -20.38
CA VAL A 11 34.09 39.60 -19.61
C VAL A 11 32.90 39.16 -20.53
N TYR A 12 31.95 38.36 -19.98
CA TYR A 12 30.50 38.11 -20.29
C TYR A 12 29.75 38.98 -21.35
N THR A 13 28.66 38.54 -22.03
CA THR A 13 27.29 38.31 -21.44
C THR A 13 26.25 37.65 -22.39
N ILE A 14 25.55 36.60 -21.89
CA ILE A 14 24.09 36.21 -21.94
C ILE A 14 23.15 36.93 -22.97
N ILE A 15 22.21 36.30 -23.72
CA ILE A 15 20.88 35.74 -23.31
C ILE A 15 20.29 34.68 -24.31
N THR A 16 19.43 33.81 -23.77
CA THR A 16 18.57 32.71 -24.28
C THR A 16 17.58 33.02 -25.43
N VAL A 17 17.13 31.99 -26.18
CA VAL A 17 15.71 31.67 -26.49
C VAL A 17 15.54 30.22 -27.01
N PHE A 18 14.33 29.64 -26.90
CA PHE A 18 13.95 28.26 -27.28
C PHE A 18 13.76 28.06 -28.80
N PHE A 19 13.83 26.80 -29.26
CA PHE A 19 12.93 26.26 -30.29
C PHE A 19 12.66 24.75 -30.10
N VAL A 20 11.49 24.29 -30.58
CA VAL A 20 11.01 22.89 -30.49
C VAL A 20 11.24 22.16 -31.82
N PHE A 21 11.58 20.87 -31.76
CA PHE A 21 11.34 19.94 -32.87
C PHE A 21 10.84 18.59 -32.36
N ALA A 22 9.77 18.09 -33.00
CA ALA A 22 9.28 16.73 -32.81
C ALA A 22 9.96 15.77 -33.81
N PHE A 23 10.09 14.50 -33.42
CA PHE A 23 10.49 13.43 -34.33
C PHE A 23 9.47 12.28 -34.29
N ILE A 24 8.79 12.05 -35.41
CA ILE A 24 8.03 10.83 -35.65
C ILE A 24 9.02 9.77 -36.14
N VAL A 25 9.11 8.63 -35.45
CA VAL A 25 9.85 7.45 -35.93
C VAL A 25 8.84 6.48 -36.52
N LEU A 26 8.90 6.29 -37.83
CA LEU A 26 8.02 5.39 -38.55
C LEU A 26 8.68 4.01 -38.65
N VAL A 27 8.01 2.98 -38.14
CA VAL A 27 8.55 1.61 -38.11
C VAL A 27 8.48 0.99 -39.49
N LEU A 28 9.62 0.59 -40.04
CA LEU A 28 9.69 -0.27 -41.22
C LEU A 28 9.60 -1.73 -40.80
N ARG A 29 8.67 -2.46 -41.40
CA ARG A 29 8.74 -3.92 -41.53
C ARG A 29 8.25 -4.33 -42.92
N THR A 30 9.05 -5.12 -43.61
CA THR A 30 8.76 -5.68 -44.93
C THR A 30 7.83 -6.89 -44.80
N ASP A 31 6.96 -7.10 -45.79
CA ASP A 31 7.15 -8.24 -46.70
C ASP A 31 6.42 -8.06 -48.04
N GLU A 32 6.63 -8.99 -48.97
CA GLU A 32 6.27 -8.90 -50.39
C GLU A 32 4.80 -9.21 -50.73
N SER A 33 4.24 -8.52 -51.74
CA SER A 33 3.74 -9.09 -53.01
C SER A 33 2.53 -8.35 -53.63
N THR A 34 2.71 -7.85 -54.87
CA THR A 34 1.68 -7.28 -55.79
C THR A 34 0.87 -6.04 -55.31
N GLY A 35 0.51 -5.06 -56.15
CA GLY A 35 0.97 -4.76 -57.51
C GLY A 35 0.00 -3.81 -58.26
N SER A 36 0.45 -2.57 -58.54
CA SER A 36 -0.28 -1.54 -59.35
C SER A 36 -1.52 -0.91 -58.68
N LEU A 37 -1.89 0.37 -58.85
CA LEU A 37 -1.20 1.63 -59.22
C LEU A 37 -2.17 2.77 -58.85
N PHE A 38 -1.72 3.88 -58.24
CA PHE A 38 -2.40 5.18 -58.35
C PHE A 38 -1.41 6.35 -58.26
N SER A 39 -1.75 7.47 -58.90
CA SER A 39 -0.83 8.57 -59.20
C SER A 39 -0.77 9.64 -58.10
N ILE A 40 0.41 10.26 -57.95
CA ILE A 40 0.63 11.47 -57.15
C ILE A 40 1.12 12.59 -58.08
N SER A 41 0.48 13.75 -58.03
CA SER A 41 0.99 15.02 -58.55
C SER A 41 0.82 16.13 -57.52
N ILE A 42 1.80 17.02 -57.43
CA ILE A 42 2.00 18.02 -56.37
C ILE A 42 2.10 19.41 -56.99
N LEU A 43 1.65 20.47 -56.29
CA LEU A 43 2.20 21.85 -56.24
C LEU A 43 1.44 22.61 -55.09
N LYS A 44 1.99 23.45 -54.17
CA LYS A 44 2.97 24.57 -54.20
C LYS A 44 2.45 25.80 -54.99
N LEU A 45 2.63 27.09 -54.65
CA LEU A 45 3.40 27.92 -53.66
C LEU A 45 2.68 29.31 -53.57
N ASP A 46 2.85 30.27 -52.64
CA ASP A 46 3.63 30.48 -51.40
C ASP A 46 2.94 31.57 -50.49
N LYS A 47 3.59 31.95 -49.38
CA LYS A 47 3.36 33.08 -48.42
C LYS A 47 2.65 34.37 -48.90
N SER A 48 1.98 35.04 -47.95
CA SER A 48 2.27 36.47 -47.65
C SER A 48 1.88 36.95 -46.23
N TRP A 49 2.89 37.48 -45.52
CA TRP A 49 2.87 38.51 -44.47
C TRP A 49 2.12 38.37 -43.11
N LEU A 50 2.75 38.97 -42.10
CA LEU A 50 2.35 39.12 -40.69
C LEU A 50 2.08 40.60 -40.35
N SER A 51 1.57 40.83 -39.13
CA SER A 51 1.23 42.10 -38.44
C SER A 51 -0.29 42.40 -38.38
N GLN A 52 -0.83 43.11 -37.39
CA GLN A 52 -0.19 43.96 -36.37
C GLN A 52 -1.03 43.99 -35.06
N GLU A 53 -0.42 44.28 -33.91
CA GLU A 53 -1.14 44.43 -32.62
C GLU A 53 -1.68 45.86 -32.39
N SER A 54 -2.73 45.97 -31.55
CA SER A 54 -2.85 46.86 -30.36
C SER A 54 -4.20 47.59 -30.20
N LYS A 55 -4.41 48.10 -28.97
CA LYS A 55 -5.46 49.06 -28.50
C LYS A 55 -6.85 48.45 -28.22
N THR A 56 -7.25 48.21 -26.97
CA THR A 56 -7.56 49.10 -25.81
C THR A 56 -8.98 49.68 -25.82
N GLY A 57 -9.75 49.45 -24.74
CA GLY A 57 -10.98 50.19 -24.44
C GLY A 57 -12.01 49.40 -23.62
N HIS A 58 -12.35 49.90 -22.43
CA HIS A 58 -13.69 49.74 -21.84
C HIS A 58 -14.38 51.10 -21.97
N GLU A 59 -15.70 51.11 -22.26
CA GLU A 59 -16.74 51.72 -21.42
C GLU A 59 -18.12 51.71 -22.13
N ASP A 60 -19.13 51.40 -21.32
CA ASP A 60 -20.60 51.47 -21.41
C ASP A 60 -21.35 52.15 -22.60
N ILE A 61 -22.55 51.63 -22.93
CA ILE A 61 -23.86 52.25 -22.57
C ILE A 61 -25.09 51.46 -23.12
N ILE A 62 -25.97 51.12 -22.18
CA ILE A 62 -27.45 50.94 -22.14
C ILE A 62 -28.29 51.19 -23.43
N ALA A 63 -29.34 50.35 -23.62
CA ALA A 63 -30.70 50.61 -24.22
C ALA A 63 -31.11 49.63 -25.35
N ASN A 64 -32.39 49.27 -25.59
CA ASN A 64 -33.57 49.05 -24.73
C ASN A 64 -34.66 48.31 -25.57
N ASP A 65 -35.81 48.00 -24.94
CA ASP A 65 -37.12 47.64 -25.51
C ASP A 65 -37.26 46.32 -26.32
N ILE A 66 -38.45 45.71 -26.49
CA ILE A 66 -39.65 45.41 -25.66
C ILE A 66 -40.81 45.05 -26.61
N SER A 67 -41.64 44.08 -26.21
CA SER A 67 -42.89 43.66 -26.86
C SER A 67 -42.74 42.82 -28.16
N ASN A 68 -43.70 42.00 -28.57
CA ASN A 68 -45.13 42.01 -28.20
C ASN A 68 -45.84 40.64 -28.30
N TYR A 69 -47.11 40.64 -27.88
CA TYR A 69 -48.19 39.65 -28.05
C TYR A 69 -48.40 38.50 -27.05
N THR A 70 -49.70 38.22 -26.85
CA THR A 70 -50.30 37.36 -25.82
C THR A 70 -51.39 36.45 -26.41
N ARG A 71 -51.67 35.31 -25.76
CA ARG A 71 -53.06 34.91 -25.41
C ARG A 71 -53.15 33.73 -24.43
N THR A 72 -54.37 33.47 -23.98
CA THR A 72 -54.77 32.53 -22.91
C THR A 72 -55.77 31.49 -23.41
N GLY A 73 -55.92 30.37 -22.70
CA GLY A 73 -56.92 29.31 -22.93
C GLY A 73 -56.90 28.29 -21.78
N ASN A 74 -58.02 27.63 -21.47
CA ASN A 74 -58.16 26.83 -20.25
C ASN A 74 -59.19 25.67 -20.38
N SER A 75 -59.12 24.71 -19.44
CA SER A 75 -60.17 23.80 -18.94
C SER A 75 -60.79 22.64 -19.78
N VAL A 76 -60.68 21.42 -19.20
CA VAL A 76 -61.73 20.39 -18.96
C VAL A 76 -61.93 19.17 -19.93
N LEU A 77 -62.17 18.00 -19.28
CA LEU A 77 -62.44 16.61 -19.74
C LEU A 77 -63.98 16.36 -19.85
N PRO A 78 -64.57 15.16 -20.11
CA PRO A 78 -64.05 13.80 -20.44
C PRO A 78 -64.66 13.33 -21.83
N PRO A 79 -64.90 12.04 -22.20
CA PRO A 79 -64.65 10.72 -21.57
C PRO A 79 -63.95 9.69 -22.51
N GLU A 80 -64.54 8.50 -22.71
CA GLU A 80 -63.96 7.27 -23.27
C GLU A 80 -64.79 6.71 -24.46
N GLU A 81 -64.14 6.00 -25.39
CA GLU A 81 -64.52 4.61 -25.73
C GLU A 81 -63.28 3.86 -26.29
N SER A 82 -63.30 2.53 -26.32
CA SER A 82 -62.07 1.70 -26.33
C SER A 82 -61.73 1.03 -27.68
N ASN A 83 -60.43 0.84 -27.96
CA ASN A 83 -59.82 -0.51 -27.95
C ASN A 83 -58.30 -0.53 -28.23
N ASP A 84 -57.67 -1.51 -27.57
CA ASP A 84 -56.35 -2.16 -27.76
C ASP A 84 -55.99 -2.40 -29.25
N THR A 85 -54.73 -2.43 -29.73
CA THR A 85 -53.40 -2.67 -29.11
C THR A 85 -52.29 -1.81 -29.77
N GLY A 86 -51.13 -1.60 -29.10
CA GLY A 86 -49.87 -1.37 -29.85
C GLY A 86 -48.73 -0.55 -29.24
N ILE A 87 -47.98 -1.13 -28.29
CA ILE A 87 -46.54 -0.88 -27.99
C ILE A 87 -46.15 0.51 -27.47
N ASP A 88 -45.72 0.56 -26.20
CA ASP A 88 -45.00 1.67 -25.59
C ASP A 88 -43.56 1.81 -26.14
N ASN A 89 -43.05 3.04 -26.17
CA ASN A 89 -41.62 3.35 -26.32
C ASN A 89 -41.16 4.23 -25.16
N GLU A 90 -40.95 3.65 -23.98
CA GLU A 90 -40.03 4.23 -23.00
C GLU A 90 -38.60 3.92 -23.46
N GLU A 91 -37.76 4.93 -23.68
CA GLU A 91 -36.35 4.70 -24.01
C GLU A 91 -35.61 4.17 -22.77
N GLU A 92 -35.29 2.87 -22.79
CA GLU A 92 -34.70 2.14 -21.66
C GLU A 92 -33.30 2.68 -21.31
N PHE A 93 -33.21 3.47 -20.25
CA PHE A 93 -32.00 4.20 -19.89
C PHE A 93 -30.97 3.32 -19.14
N ILE A 94 -30.10 2.65 -19.90
CA ILE A 94 -29.13 1.68 -19.38
C ILE A 94 -27.95 2.37 -18.69
N VAL A 95 -27.95 2.38 -17.36
CA VAL A 95 -26.89 3.00 -16.53
C VAL A 95 -25.55 2.24 -16.53
N SER A 96 -25.47 1.04 -17.10
CA SER A 96 -24.21 0.25 -17.14
C SER A 96 -23.10 0.84 -18.02
N THR A 97 -23.36 1.97 -18.69
CA THR A 97 -22.38 2.69 -19.53
C THR A 97 -22.01 4.09 -19.02
N CYS A 98 -22.70 4.64 -18.00
CA CYS A 98 -22.41 5.99 -17.50
C CYS A 98 -21.56 5.98 -16.22
N ASP A 99 -20.36 6.57 -16.28
CA ASP A 99 -19.59 6.91 -15.09
C ASP A 99 -20.16 8.17 -14.42
N ILE A 100 -21.10 7.97 -13.48
CA ILE A 100 -21.76 9.06 -12.75
C ILE A 100 -20.79 9.92 -11.91
N ALA A 101 -19.56 9.47 -11.68
CA ALA A 101 -18.53 10.21 -10.95
C ALA A 101 -17.65 11.09 -11.86
N LYS A 102 -17.82 11.00 -13.18
CA LYS A 102 -17.12 11.80 -14.19
C LYS A 102 -18.06 12.82 -14.83
N GLY A 103 -17.74 14.10 -14.72
CA GLY A 103 -18.59 15.20 -15.15
C GLY A 103 -18.11 16.56 -14.65
N LYS A 104 -19.06 17.47 -14.48
CA LYS A 104 -18.81 18.87 -14.08
C LYS A 104 -19.90 19.43 -13.17
N TRP A 105 -19.54 20.42 -12.37
CA TRP A 105 -20.49 21.26 -11.67
C TRP A 105 -21.09 22.31 -12.61
N VAL A 106 -22.42 22.43 -12.60
CA VAL A 106 -23.18 23.40 -13.38
C VAL A 106 -23.97 24.29 -12.43
N PHE A 107 -23.85 25.61 -12.59
CA PHE A 107 -24.58 26.57 -11.77
C PHE A 107 -26.02 26.71 -12.27
N ASN A 108 -26.98 26.45 -11.39
CA ASN A 108 -28.41 26.52 -11.66
C ASN A 108 -29.10 27.38 -10.59
N ASN A 109 -29.14 28.69 -10.81
CA ASN A 109 -29.83 29.65 -9.92
C ASN A 109 -31.35 29.41 -9.80
N MET A 110 -31.95 28.66 -10.72
CA MET A 110 -33.35 28.23 -10.63
C MET A 110 -33.53 26.97 -9.78
N SER A 111 -32.45 26.22 -9.52
CA SER A 111 -32.49 25.09 -8.59
C SER A 111 -32.62 25.59 -7.15
N LYS A 112 -33.53 24.97 -6.41
CA LYS A 112 -33.82 25.29 -5.01
C LYS A 112 -33.55 24.05 -4.16
N PRO A 113 -32.66 24.14 -3.15
CA PRO A 113 -32.47 23.06 -2.20
C PRO A 113 -33.79 22.59 -1.57
N LEU A 114 -33.92 21.28 -1.34
CA LEU A 114 -35.11 20.64 -0.76
C LEU A 114 -35.40 21.08 0.69
N TYR A 115 -34.42 21.70 1.34
CA TYR A 115 -34.48 22.26 2.68
C TYR A 115 -33.49 23.43 2.80
N THR A 116 -33.67 24.24 3.83
CA THR A 116 -32.64 25.14 4.37
C THR A 116 -32.25 24.66 5.77
N ASP A 117 -31.11 25.13 6.27
CA ASP A 117 -30.74 24.97 7.68
C ASP A 117 -31.79 25.54 8.65
N HIS A 118 -32.55 26.54 8.23
CA HIS A 118 -33.69 27.08 8.97
C HIS A 118 -34.90 26.14 9.00
N THR A 119 -35.20 25.41 7.91
CA THR A 119 -36.36 24.50 7.83
C THR A 119 -36.07 23.06 8.27
N CYS A 120 -34.81 22.65 8.43
CA CYS A 120 -34.45 21.34 8.98
C CYS A 120 -34.03 21.44 10.46
N PRO A 121 -34.81 20.88 11.41
CA PRO A 121 -34.45 20.88 12.83
C PRO A 121 -33.40 19.80 13.20
N TYR A 122 -32.96 19.00 12.23
CA TYR A 122 -32.06 17.85 12.44
C TYR A 122 -30.61 18.10 12.01
N LEU A 123 -30.27 19.33 11.60
CA LEU A 123 -28.88 19.75 11.44
C LEU A 123 -28.20 20.01 12.79
N ASP A 124 -26.87 19.87 12.81
CA ASP A 124 -26.02 20.32 13.90
C ASP A 124 -25.52 21.75 13.58
N LYS A 125 -25.12 22.51 14.61
CA LYS A 125 -24.55 23.86 14.42
C LYS A 125 -23.36 23.83 13.45
N GLU A 126 -22.47 22.85 13.62
CA GLU A 126 -21.28 22.55 12.81
C GLU A 126 -21.47 22.68 11.27
N VAL A 127 -22.66 22.35 10.76
CA VAL A 127 -23.00 22.34 9.33
C VAL A 127 -24.06 23.38 8.92
N SER A 128 -24.59 24.14 9.89
CA SER A 128 -25.69 25.11 9.72
C SER A 128 -25.19 26.50 9.35
N CYS A 129 -24.47 26.61 8.23
CA CYS A 129 -23.65 27.79 7.92
C CYS A 129 -24.41 29.13 7.87
N VAL A 130 -25.65 29.18 7.38
CA VAL A 130 -26.39 30.46 7.24
C VAL A 130 -26.94 30.91 8.60
N LYS A 131 -27.41 29.97 9.43
CA LYS A 131 -27.67 30.22 10.87
C LYS A 131 -26.43 30.74 11.60
N ASN A 132 -25.25 30.30 11.22
CA ASN A 132 -23.96 30.75 11.77
C ASN A 132 -23.42 32.03 11.09
N GLY A 133 -24.22 32.71 10.25
CA GLY A 133 -23.89 34.00 9.66
C GLY A 133 -23.31 33.98 8.24
N ARG A 134 -23.26 32.84 7.55
CA ARG A 134 -22.82 32.78 6.14
C ARG A 134 -23.78 33.57 5.25
N THR A 135 -23.28 34.62 4.62
CA THR A 135 -24.07 35.57 3.82
C THR A 135 -24.15 35.21 2.33
N ASP A 136 -23.18 34.49 1.79
CA ASP A 136 -23.19 34.06 0.40
C ASP A 136 -24.10 32.83 0.17
N SER A 137 -24.77 32.80 -0.98
CA SER A 137 -25.80 31.81 -1.31
C SER A 137 -25.36 30.73 -2.28
N ASP A 138 -24.39 31.06 -3.13
CA ASP A 138 -24.24 30.47 -4.47
C ASP A 138 -23.74 29.03 -4.43
N TYR A 139 -23.00 28.66 -3.39
CA TYR A 139 -22.53 27.30 -3.14
C TYR A 139 -23.65 26.24 -3.12
N ARG A 140 -24.90 26.66 -2.84
CA ARG A 140 -26.11 25.82 -2.79
C ARG A 140 -26.80 25.60 -4.13
N HIS A 141 -26.40 26.33 -5.17
CA HIS A 141 -27.04 26.34 -6.49
C HIS A 141 -26.22 25.62 -7.56
N TRP A 142 -25.21 24.85 -7.16
CA TRP A 142 -24.41 24.01 -8.07
C TRP A 142 -24.96 22.58 -8.10
N GLU A 143 -25.37 22.13 -9.29
CA GLU A 143 -25.78 20.75 -9.56
C GLU A 143 -24.62 19.98 -10.23
N TRP A 144 -24.49 18.69 -9.95
CA TRP A 144 -23.51 17.83 -10.64
C TRP A 144 -24.14 17.23 -11.89
N GLN A 145 -23.50 17.42 -13.04
CA GLN A 145 -23.88 16.82 -14.31
C GLN A 145 -22.76 15.88 -14.77
N PRO A 146 -22.98 14.56 -14.78
CA PRO A 146 -22.09 13.62 -15.46
C PRO A 146 -21.95 13.98 -16.95
N ASP A 147 -20.82 13.63 -17.56
CA ASP A 147 -20.62 13.91 -18.99
C ASP A 147 -21.57 13.10 -19.88
N ASP A 148 -21.81 11.84 -19.48
CA ASP A 148 -22.38 10.80 -20.35
C ASP A 148 -23.85 10.45 -19.99
N CYS A 149 -24.42 11.02 -18.91
CA CYS A 149 -25.84 10.85 -18.54
C CYS A 149 -26.41 11.97 -17.67
N VAL A 150 -27.75 12.04 -17.60
CA VAL A 150 -28.50 12.94 -16.69
C VAL A 150 -28.88 12.17 -15.43
N LEU A 151 -28.48 12.66 -14.24
CA LEU A 151 -28.88 12.05 -12.97
C LEU A 151 -30.36 12.35 -12.66
N PRO A 152 -31.12 11.36 -12.14
CA PRO A 152 -32.44 11.65 -11.59
C PRO A 152 -32.29 12.63 -10.43
N ARG A 153 -33.11 13.69 -10.39
CA ARG A 153 -33.17 14.59 -9.23
C ARG A 153 -33.69 13.80 -8.02
N PHE A 154 -33.13 14.09 -6.85
CA PHE A 154 -33.53 13.42 -5.60
C PHE A 154 -35.01 13.67 -5.32
N ASP A 155 -35.83 12.62 -5.37
CA ASP A 155 -37.24 12.66 -4.98
C ASP A 155 -37.40 12.01 -3.58
N PRO A 156 -37.68 12.82 -2.53
CA PRO A 156 -37.94 12.32 -1.18
C PRO A 156 -38.99 11.20 -1.11
N LYS A 157 -40.04 11.26 -1.93
CA LYS A 157 -41.16 10.31 -1.90
C LYS A 157 -40.78 8.99 -2.58
N ALA A 158 -40.06 9.04 -3.69
CA ALA A 158 -39.50 7.84 -4.32
C ALA A 158 -38.46 7.17 -3.41
N VAL A 159 -37.59 7.95 -2.77
CA VAL A 159 -36.61 7.47 -1.78
C VAL A 159 -37.30 6.76 -0.61
N LEU A 160 -38.23 7.43 0.08
CA LEU A 160 -38.91 6.84 1.23
C LEU A 160 -39.74 5.59 0.86
N ASN A 161 -40.34 5.55 -0.33
CA ASN A 161 -41.01 4.34 -0.82
C ASN A 161 -40.04 3.18 -1.10
N LYS A 162 -38.85 3.42 -1.68
CA LYS A 162 -37.80 2.39 -1.85
C LYS A 162 -37.19 1.93 -0.51
N LEU A 163 -37.25 2.77 0.52
CA LEU A 163 -36.88 2.47 1.91
C LEU A 163 -38.03 1.92 2.76
N ARG A 164 -39.24 1.70 2.22
CA ARG A 164 -40.39 1.22 3.01
C ARG A 164 -40.10 -0.16 3.62
N ASN A 165 -40.34 -0.30 4.92
CA ASN A 165 -39.98 -1.48 5.74
C ASN A 165 -38.46 -1.76 5.86
N LYS A 166 -37.59 -0.77 5.64
CA LYS A 166 -36.11 -0.96 5.63
C LYS A 166 -35.36 -0.03 6.58
N ARG A 167 -34.15 -0.47 6.93
CA ARG A 167 -33.11 0.29 7.63
C ARG A 167 -32.01 0.72 6.65
N LEU A 168 -31.76 2.03 6.56
CA LEU A 168 -30.59 2.61 5.89
C LEU A 168 -29.63 3.11 6.97
N MET A 169 -28.39 2.62 7.02
CA MET A 169 -27.38 3.07 7.99
C MET A 169 -26.13 3.62 7.30
N PHE A 170 -25.79 4.85 7.67
CA PHE A 170 -24.53 5.52 7.34
C PHE A 170 -23.51 5.21 8.44
N VAL A 171 -22.36 4.62 8.10
CA VAL A 171 -21.35 4.14 9.05
C VAL A 171 -19.99 4.74 8.74
N GLY A 172 -19.40 5.50 9.66
CA GLY A 172 -18.08 6.08 9.41
C GLY A 172 -17.66 7.22 10.35
N ASP A 173 -16.85 8.13 9.80
CA ASP A 173 -16.39 9.35 10.49
C ASP A 173 -17.37 10.52 10.34
N SER A 174 -16.94 11.73 10.73
CA SER A 174 -17.78 12.93 10.75
C SER A 174 -18.25 13.39 9.36
N LEU A 175 -17.59 12.97 8.27
CA LEU A 175 -18.06 13.24 6.91
C LEU A 175 -19.25 12.34 6.55
N GLN A 176 -19.28 11.12 7.08
CA GLN A 176 -20.41 10.21 6.92
C GLN A 176 -21.63 10.64 7.76
N LYS A 177 -21.38 11.25 8.94
CA LYS A 177 -22.40 12.01 9.68
C LYS A 177 -22.93 13.19 8.84
N ASN A 178 -22.04 13.95 8.20
CA ASN A 178 -22.42 15.07 7.32
C ASN A 178 -23.33 14.62 6.17
N GLN A 179 -23.07 13.44 5.58
CA GLN A 179 -23.92 12.83 4.55
C GLN A 179 -25.28 12.38 5.11
N TRP A 180 -25.32 11.74 6.28
CA TRP A 180 -26.57 11.33 6.93
C TRP A 180 -27.49 12.51 7.27
N GLN A 181 -26.94 13.61 7.81
CA GLN A 181 -27.73 14.80 8.16
C GLN A 181 -28.35 15.45 6.92
N SER A 182 -27.62 15.48 5.79
CA SER A 182 -28.16 15.86 4.49
C SER A 182 -29.35 14.97 4.11
N PHE A 183 -29.18 13.64 4.13
CA PHE A 183 -30.21 12.69 3.70
C PHE A 183 -31.49 12.83 4.54
N VAL A 184 -31.36 12.93 5.87
CA VAL A 184 -32.49 13.18 6.77
C VAL A 184 -33.19 14.50 6.43
N CYS A 185 -32.43 15.58 6.17
CA CYS A 185 -33.02 16.87 5.84
C CYS A 185 -33.68 16.92 4.45
N GLN A 186 -33.17 16.17 3.47
CA GLN A 186 -33.81 16.01 2.16
C GLN A 186 -35.17 15.31 2.27
N VAL A 187 -35.31 14.28 3.13
CA VAL A 187 -36.57 13.51 3.23
C VAL A 187 -37.57 14.00 4.27
N GLN A 188 -37.12 14.64 5.35
CA GLN A 188 -38.00 14.94 6.50
C GLN A 188 -39.15 15.90 6.17
N SER A 189 -38.98 16.78 5.18
CA SER A 189 -39.95 17.84 4.85
C SER A 189 -41.30 17.30 4.36
N ILE A 190 -41.32 16.11 3.74
CA ILE A 190 -42.56 15.47 3.26
C ILE A 190 -43.21 14.52 4.29
N ILE A 191 -42.57 14.27 5.43
CA ILE A 191 -43.11 13.42 6.50
C ILE A 191 -43.80 14.31 7.55
N PRO A 192 -45.08 14.05 7.91
CA PRO A 192 -45.79 14.76 8.98
C PRO A 192 -45.05 14.73 10.32
N ALA A 193 -45.24 15.77 11.15
CA ALA A 193 -44.46 15.97 12.39
C ALA A 193 -44.61 14.80 13.39
N GLU A 194 -45.83 14.27 13.53
CA GLU A 194 -46.18 13.14 14.35
C GLU A 194 -45.73 11.78 13.77
N GLN A 195 -45.49 11.72 12.46
CA GLN A 195 -45.01 10.53 11.75
C GLN A 195 -43.49 10.42 11.67
N LYS A 196 -42.74 11.40 12.18
CA LYS A 196 -41.28 11.35 12.30
C LYS A 196 -40.79 11.45 13.74
N SER A 197 -39.60 10.92 14.00
CA SER A 197 -38.88 11.07 15.27
C SER A 197 -37.38 10.95 15.06
N MET A 198 -36.60 11.61 15.92
CA MET A 198 -35.14 11.55 15.93
C MET A 198 -34.66 11.13 17.32
N GLN A 199 -33.89 10.04 17.38
CA GLN A 199 -33.15 9.62 18.56
C GLN A 199 -31.68 9.89 18.31
N ARG A 200 -31.10 10.85 19.03
CA ARG A 200 -29.66 11.15 18.95
C ARG A 200 -28.92 10.41 20.05
N GLY A 201 -27.84 9.74 19.68
CA GLY A 201 -26.98 8.99 20.58
C GLY A 201 -25.61 8.76 19.97
N ARG A 202 -24.71 8.21 20.78
CA ARG A 202 -23.37 7.79 20.36
C ARG A 202 -23.09 6.40 20.95
N PRO A 203 -22.64 5.42 20.15
CA PRO A 203 -22.24 5.54 18.74
C PRO A 203 -23.41 5.68 17.75
N HIS A 204 -24.64 5.36 18.14
CA HIS A 204 -25.77 5.19 17.21
C HIS A 204 -26.84 6.31 17.33
N SER A 205 -27.29 6.84 16.19
CA SER A 205 -28.41 7.79 16.06
C SER A 205 -29.41 7.29 15.01
N ILE A 206 -30.71 7.50 15.25
CA ILE A 206 -31.82 6.94 14.46
C ILE A 206 -32.84 8.03 14.14
N PHE A 207 -33.04 8.33 12.84
CA PHE A 207 -34.26 9.00 12.37
C PHE A 207 -35.28 7.93 11.95
N THR A 208 -36.54 8.08 12.36
CA THR A 208 -37.63 7.14 12.06
C THR A 208 -38.71 7.81 11.22
N ALA A 209 -39.12 7.18 10.12
CA ALA A 209 -40.26 7.56 9.29
C ALA A 209 -41.40 6.53 9.48
N LYS A 210 -42.30 6.77 10.44
CA LYS A 210 -43.30 5.79 10.90
C LYS A 210 -44.27 5.36 9.80
N GLU A 211 -44.74 6.31 8.99
CA GLU A 211 -45.60 6.07 7.82
C GLU A 211 -44.98 5.10 6.79
N TYR A 212 -43.65 5.06 6.72
CA TYR A 212 -42.88 4.20 5.83
C TYR A 212 -42.32 2.96 6.53
N ASN A 213 -42.55 2.82 7.85
CA ASN A 213 -41.97 1.79 8.70
C ASN A 213 -40.44 1.65 8.47
N SER A 214 -39.73 2.78 8.42
CA SER A 214 -38.33 2.81 8.00
C SER A 214 -37.46 3.69 8.88
N THR A 215 -36.16 3.42 8.87
CA THR A 215 -35.15 4.17 9.63
C THR A 215 -34.00 4.65 8.74
N ILE A 216 -33.47 5.81 9.09
CA ILE A 216 -32.30 6.44 8.48
C ILE A 216 -31.33 6.74 9.62
N GLU A 217 -30.33 5.89 9.73
CA GLU A 217 -29.48 5.72 10.91
C GLU A 217 -28.05 6.22 10.63
N PHE A 218 -27.38 6.71 11.67
CA PHE A 218 -25.95 6.98 11.64
C PHE A 218 -25.25 6.20 12.75
N TYR A 219 -24.14 5.55 12.42
CA TYR A 219 -23.28 4.85 13.36
C TYR A 219 -21.86 5.41 13.30
N TRP A 220 -21.42 5.97 14.43
CA TRP A 220 -20.07 6.48 14.64
C TRP A 220 -19.05 5.33 14.72
N ALA A 221 -18.28 5.15 13.66
CA ALA A 221 -17.16 4.22 13.58
C ALA A 221 -16.07 4.86 12.69
N PRO A 222 -15.31 5.85 13.19
CA PRO A 222 -14.51 6.74 12.34
C PRO A 222 -13.36 6.04 11.60
N PHE A 223 -12.98 4.85 12.06
CA PHE A 223 -12.00 3.99 11.42
C PHE A 223 -12.61 2.70 10.82
N LEU A 224 -13.94 2.52 10.91
CA LEU A 224 -14.72 1.27 10.79
C LEU A 224 -14.36 0.20 11.83
N ILE A 225 -13.08 -0.12 11.98
CA ILE A 225 -12.54 -0.92 13.10
C ILE A 225 -12.73 -0.26 14.47
N GLU A 226 -12.59 -1.05 15.53
CA GLU A 226 -12.64 -0.61 16.92
C GLU A 226 -11.48 0.34 17.28
N SER A 227 -11.74 1.32 18.14
CA SER A 227 -10.76 2.28 18.63
C SER A 227 -11.07 2.77 20.05
N ASN A 228 -10.06 3.31 20.75
CA ASN A 228 -10.27 3.96 22.04
C ASN A 228 -10.98 5.32 21.95
N THR A 229 -11.47 5.72 20.77
CA THR A 229 -12.13 7.01 20.51
C THR A 229 -13.52 6.85 19.87
N ASP A 230 -14.13 5.67 19.99
CA ASP A 230 -15.48 5.41 19.48
C ASP A 230 -16.56 6.02 20.39
N LEU A 231 -16.45 5.87 21.71
CA LEU A 231 -17.42 6.41 22.69
C LEU A 231 -17.11 7.83 23.16
N ASP A 232 -15.84 8.17 23.36
CA ASP A 232 -15.34 9.50 23.74
C ASP A 232 -14.47 10.06 22.60
N ILE A 233 -14.54 11.36 22.25
CA ILE A 233 -13.65 11.90 21.20
C ILE A 233 -12.31 12.24 21.83
N ILE A 234 -11.28 11.47 21.48
CA ILE A 234 -9.90 11.80 21.80
C ILE A 234 -9.42 12.85 20.78
N ALA A 235 -9.39 14.10 21.22
CA ALA A 235 -9.03 15.24 20.37
C ALA A 235 -7.57 15.18 19.86
N ASP A 236 -6.63 14.73 20.69
CA ASP A 236 -5.22 14.54 20.30
C ASP A 236 -5.03 13.23 19.50
N PRO A 237 -4.70 13.27 18.19
CA PRO A 237 -4.57 12.06 17.39
C PRO A 237 -3.51 11.09 17.90
N ARG A 238 -2.48 11.58 18.60
CA ARG A 238 -1.36 10.77 19.14
C ARG A 238 -1.76 9.90 20.34
N LYS A 239 -2.97 10.13 20.87
CA LYS A 239 -3.61 9.33 21.94
C LYS A 239 -4.67 8.36 21.40
N ARG A 240 -4.99 8.40 20.11
CA ARG A 240 -5.90 7.43 19.48
C ARG A 240 -5.17 6.11 19.29
N ILE A 241 -5.83 5.01 19.64
CA ILE A 241 -5.35 3.63 19.51
C ILE A 241 -6.46 2.86 18.80
N LEU A 242 -6.10 2.16 17.73
CA LEU A 242 -7.00 1.44 16.83
C LEU A 242 -6.72 -0.06 16.93
N LYS A 243 -7.73 -0.90 17.10
CA LYS A 243 -7.56 -2.35 17.06
C LYS A 243 -7.79 -2.83 15.62
N VAL A 244 -6.72 -2.88 14.83
CA VAL A 244 -6.81 -3.03 13.36
C VAL A 244 -7.33 -4.37 12.86
N ASP A 245 -7.38 -5.38 13.74
CA ASP A 245 -7.89 -6.72 13.53
C ASP A 245 -9.32 -6.93 14.10
N SER A 246 -10.00 -5.87 14.57
CA SER A 246 -11.31 -5.98 15.24
C SER A 246 -12.36 -4.99 14.72
N VAL A 247 -13.55 -5.51 14.46
CA VAL A 247 -14.74 -4.73 14.04
C VAL A 247 -16.02 -5.18 14.75
N THR A 248 -15.95 -6.27 15.53
CA THR A 248 -17.11 -6.99 16.10
C THR A 248 -17.98 -6.11 17.00
N LYS A 249 -17.40 -5.21 17.80
CA LYS A 249 -18.19 -4.28 18.64
C LYS A 249 -19.03 -3.28 17.83
N HIS A 250 -18.67 -3.00 16.58
CA HIS A 250 -19.44 -2.14 15.69
C HIS A 250 -20.42 -2.95 14.82
N ALA A 251 -19.93 -4.04 14.26
CA ALA A 251 -20.69 -5.00 13.44
C ALA A 251 -22.05 -5.39 14.04
N GLN A 252 -22.15 -5.56 15.36
CA GLN A 252 -23.39 -5.93 16.04
C GLN A 252 -24.58 -4.97 15.78
N TYR A 253 -24.32 -3.69 15.48
CA TYR A 253 -25.34 -2.71 15.13
C TYR A 253 -25.64 -2.68 13.61
N TRP A 254 -24.67 -3.09 12.80
CA TRP A 254 -24.73 -3.15 11.33
C TRP A 254 -25.47 -4.41 10.84
N MET A 255 -25.53 -5.46 11.65
CA MET A 255 -26.33 -6.65 11.37
C MET A 255 -27.81 -6.31 11.19
N GLY A 256 -28.46 -6.96 10.22
CA GLY A 256 -29.87 -6.76 9.92
C GLY A 256 -30.22 -5.34 9.45
N VAL A 257 -29.29 -4.65 8.77
CA VAL A 257 -29.53 -3.40 8.04
C VAL A 257 -29.68 -3.71 6.56
N ASP A 258 -30.73 -3.25 5.89
CA ASP A 258 -30.98 -3.51 4.47
C ASP A 258 -30.02 -2.74 3.54
N ILE A 259 -29.55 -1.56 3.97
CA ILE A 259 -28.62 -0.73 3.19
C ILE A 259 -27.54 -0.15 4.12
N LEU A 260 -26.30 -0.61 3.95
CA LEU A 260 -25.12 -0.11 4.66
C LEU A 260 -24.33 0.84 3.75
N VAL A 261 -24.04 2.05 4.22
CA VAL A 261 -23.20 3.03 3.51
C VAL A 261 -21.99 3.35 4.37
N PHE A 262 -20.84 2.74 4.04
CA PHE A 262 -19.59 2.89 4.78
C PHE A 262 -18.76 4.08 4.28
N ASN A 263 -17.97 4.67 5.17
CA ASN A 263 -16.86 5.57 4.83
C ASN A 263 -15.81 5.56 5.93
N THR A 264 -14.54 5.69 5.57
CA THR A 264 -13.51 6.10 6.53
C THR A 264 -12.33 6.72 5.80
N TYR A 265 -11.94 7.93 6.20
CA TYR A 265 -10.79 8.60 5.60
C TYR A 265 -10.08 9.57 6.54
N ILE A 266 -10.76 10.64 6.94
CA ILE A 266 -10.07 11.85 7.40
C ILE A 266 -9.33 11.61 8.71
N TRP A 267 -9.83 10.72 9.56
CA TRP A 267 -9.20 10.41 10.84
C TRP A 267 -7.88 9.65 10.72
N TRP A 268 -7.67 8.91 9.63
CA TRP A 268 -6.39 8.23 9.32
C TRP A 268 -5.31 9.21 8.84
N MET A 269 -5.69 10.36 8.28
CA MET A 269 -4.77 11.36 7.72
C MET A 269 -4.12 12.26 8.80
N ASN A 270 -4.50 12.10 10.07
CA ASN A 270 -4.04 12.92 11.19
C ASN A 270 -2.59 12.65 11.66
N GLY A 271 -1.89 11.68 11.05
CA GLY A 271 -0.50 11.39 11.37
C GLY A 271 0.12 10.38 10.40
N ILE A 272 1.45 10.34 10.32
CA ILE A 272 2.18 9.33 9.53
C ILE A 272 2.22 7.95 10.21
N LYS A 273 1.97 7.91 11.52
CA LYS A 273 1.92 6.72 12.36
C LYS A 273 0.55 6.57 13.02
N ILE A 274 0.10 5.33 13.13
CA ILE A 274 -1.13 4.91 13.79
C ILE A 274 -0.76 3.91 14.89
N LYS A 275 -1.25 4.17 16.10
CA LYS A 275 -1.09 3.25 17.23
C LYS A 275 -2.08 2.10 17.06
N SER A 276 -1.55 0.91 16.79
CA SER A 276 -2.32 -0.30 16.58
C SER A 276 -2.27 -1.16 17.84
N LEU A 277 -3.45 -1.60 18.30
CA LEU A 277 -3.59 -2.69 19.24
C LEU A 277 -3.71 -4.00 18.44
N TRP A 278 -3.11 -5.07 18.96
CA TRP A 278 -3.32 -6.45 18.47
C TRP A 278 -3.82 -7.29 19.65
N GLY A 279 -4.77 -8.21 19.40
CA GLY A 279 -5.36 -9.02 20.47
C GLY A 279 -6.33 -8.26 21.39
N SER A 280 -6.65 -8.81 22.57
CA SER A 280 -7.67 -8.25 23.47
C SER A 280 -7.26 -8.33 24.93
N PHE A 281 -6.95 -7.18 25.52
CA PHE A 281 -6.64 -7.07 26.95
C PHE A 281 -7.89 -6.73 27.75
N ALA A 282 -8.30 -7.66 28.59
CA ALA A 282 -9.03 -7.36 29.82
C ALA A 282 -7.98 -7.26 30.94
N ASN A 283 -8.05 -6.19 31.73
CA ASN A 283 -6.93 -5.61 32.52
C ASN A 283 -5.96 -4.80 31.64
N GLY A 284 -5.41 -3.72 32.20
CA GLY A 284 -4.84 -2.61 31.42
C GLY A 284 -3.34 -2.38 31.58
N ASP A 285 -2.91 -1.35 30.85
CA ASP A 285 -1.58 -0.76 30.73
C ASP A 285 -0.53 -1.52 29.88
N ASP A 286 -0.01 -0.78 28.89
CA ASP A 286 0.98 -1.08 27.84
C ASP A 286 0.69 -2.17 26.78
N GLY A 287 1.09 -1.89 25.52
CA GLY A 287 0.96 -2.84 24.39
C GLY A 287 0.40 -2.31 23.04
N PHE A 288 0.71 -1.07 22.60
CA PHE A 288 0.41 -0.62 21.23
C PHE A 288 1.68 -0.48 20.36
N GLU A 289 1.58 -0.81 19.07
CA GLU A 289 2.65 -0.63 18.07
C GLU A 289 2.40 0.59 17.18
N GLU A 290 3.44 1.19 16.57
CA GLU A 290 3.26 2.29 15.60
C GLU A 290 3.41 1.83 14.13
N LEU A 291 2.28 1.42 13.55
CA LEU A 291 2.15 1.15 12.11
C LEU A 291 2.22 2.46 11.29
N ASP A 292 2.75 2.38 10.08
CA ASP A 292 2.60 3.45 9.09
C ASP A 292 1.13 3.58 8.68
N ALA A 293 0.62 4.81 8.55
CA ALA A 293 -0.82 5.06 8.37
C ALA A 293 -1.43 4.34 7.14
N GLU A 294 -0.71 4.31 5.99
CA GLU A 294 -1.14 3.56 4.80
C GLU A 294 -1.23 2.03 5.07
N VAL A 295 -0.37 1.48 5.94
CA VAL A 295 -0.38 0.05 6.32
C VAL A 295 -1.52 -0.24 7.29
N ALA A 296 -1.72 0.61 8.29
CA ALA A 296 -2.83 0.47 9.23
C ALA A 296 -4.19 0.60 8.53
N TYR A 297 -4.33 1.54 7.59
CA TYR A 297 -5.52 1.71 6.74
C TYR A 297 -5.81 0.45 5.92
N ARG A 298 -4.78 -0.10 5.25
CA ARG A 298 -4.91 -1.34 4.45
C ARG A 298 -5.28 -2.56 5.30
N ILE A 299 -4.85 -2.63 6.57
CA ILE A 299 -5.24 -3.72 7.47
C ILE A 299 -6.67 -3.51 7.97
N GLY A 300 -7.02 -2.30 8.47
CA GLY A 300 -8.36 -2.00 8.97
C GLY A 300 -9.46 -2.16 7.91
N LEU A 301 -9.19 -1.76 6.66
CA LEU A 301 -10.10 -2.02 5.55
C LEU A 301 -10.22 -3.50 5.21
N LYS A 302 -9.14 -4.29 5.29
CA LYS A 302 -9.24 -5.75 5.14
C LYS A 302 -10.06 -6.39 6.26
N THR A 303 -9.95 -5.91 7.50
CA THR A 303 -10.76 -6.37 8.63
C THR A 303 -12.25 -6.06 8.43
N TRP A 304 -12.59 -4.85 7.96
CA TRP A 304 -13.96 -4.50 7.57
C TRP A 304 -14.46 -5.35 6.40
N ALA A 305 -13.65 -5.52 5.34
CA ALA A 305 -14.01 -6.30 4.16
C ALA A 305 -14.25 -7.78 4.49
N ASN A 306 -13.36 -8.38 5.30
CA ASN A 306 -13.52 -9.74 5.80
C ASN A 306 -14.82 -9.92 6.61
N TRP A 307 -15.23 -8.91 7.38
CA TRP A 307 -16.51 -8.93 8.10
C TRP A 307 -17.71 -8.82 7.16
N VAL A 308 -17.65 -7.94 6.16
CA VAL A 308 -18.70 -7.85 5.13
C VAL A 308 -18.83 -9.21 4.43
N ASP A 309 -17.72 -9.79 3.99
CA ASP A 309 -17.69 -11.06 3.27
C ASP A 309 -18.14 -12.27 4.10
N SER A 310 -17.99 -12.25 5.42
CA SER A 310 -18.45 -13.34 6.31
C SER A 310 -19.87 -13.16 6.85
N THR A 311 -20.36 -11.91 6.99
CA THR A 311 -21.57 -11.62 7.78
C THR A 311 -22.73 -11.05 6.95
N VAL A 312 -22.47 -10.51 5.76
CA VAL A 312 -23.49 -9.79 4.97
C VAL A 312 -24.08 -10.71 3.89
N ASP A 313 -25.40 -10.95 3.98
CA ASP A 313 -26.16 -11.61 2.92
C ASP A 313 -26.47 -10.61 1.79
N PRO A 314 -25.93 -10.80 0.56
CA PRO A 314 -26.06 -9.84 -0.53
C PRO A 314 -27.49 -9.79 -1.12
N ASN A 315 -28.34 -10.78 -0.81
CA ASN A 315 -29.74 -10.80 -1.24
C ASN A 315 -30.64 -9.97 -0.31
N LYS A 316 -30.18 -9.68 0.92
CA LYS A 316 -30.91 -8.88 1.92
C LYS A 316 -30.31 -7.48 2.10
N THR A 317 -29.00 -7.38 2.11
CA THR A 317 -28.26 -6.16 2.46
C THR A 317 -27.42 -5.68 1.29
N ARG A 318 -27.66 -4.44 0.85
CA ARG A 318 -26.81 -3.75 -0.13
C ARG A 318 -25.74 -2.94 0.57
N VAL A 319 -24.48 -3.12 0.16
CA VAL A 319 -23.32 -2.45 0.75
C VAL A 319 -22.77 -1.40 -0.21
N PHE A 320 -22.53 -0.21 0.33
CA PHE A 320 -21.92 0.92 -0.35
C PHE A 320 -20.68 1.38 0.39
N PHE A 321 -19.74 2.00 -0.33
CA PHE A 321 -18.63 2.73 0.27
C PHE A 321 -18.53 4.12 -0.37
N THR A 322 -18.81 5.18 0.40
CA THR A 322 -18.55 6.56 -0.01
C THR A 322 -17.04 6.78 -0.01
N THR A 323 -16.48 7.27 -1.12
CA THR A 323 -15.02 7.49 -1.20
C THR A 323 -14.57 8.71 -0.38
N MET A 324 -13.27 9.01 -0.39
CA MET A 324 -12.65 10.03 0.45
C MET A 324 -13.21 11.43 0.18
N SER A 325 -13.78 12.09 1.19
CA SER A 325 -14.02 13.54 1.14
C SER A 325 -12.69 14.30 1.22
N PRO A 326 -12.42 15.25 0.32
CA PRO A 326 -11.19 16.04 0.33
C PRO A 326 -11.16 17.13 1.39
N ILE A 327 -10.01 17.80 1.53
CA ILE A 327 -9.77 18.89 2.49
C ILE A 327 -9.05 20.08 1.83
N HIS A 328 -9.52 21.29 2.09
CA HIS A 328 -9.03 22.53 1.46
C HIS A 328 -8.12 23.37 2.38
N MET A 329 -7.15 22.70 2.99
CA MET A 329 -6.25 23.28 4.01
C MET A 329 -5.04 24.08 3.46
N GLY A 330 -4.95 24.30 2.14
CA GLY A 330 -3.90 25.11 1.50
C GLY A 330 -4.44 26.43 0.96
N SER A 331 -3.58 27.45 0.80
CA SER A 331 -3.92 28.63 -0.01
C SER A 331 -3.78 28.26 -1.49
N TYR A 332 -4.88 28.37 -2.26
CA TYR A 332 -4.99 27.80 -3.61
C TYR A 332 -5.21 28.81 -4.74
N THR A 333 -5.35 30.10 -4.44
CA THR A 333 -5.60 31.14 -5.44
C THR A 333 -4.30 31.61 -6.12
N GLN A 334 -3.93 31.01 -7.26
CA GLN A 334 -2.79 31.51 -8.07
C GLN A 334 -3.02 32.92 -8.64
N HIS A 335 -4.28 33.37 -8.78
CA HIS A 335 -4.60 34.66 -9.40
C HIS A 335 -4.56 35.88 -8.46
N GLU A 336 -4.77 35.71 -7.15
CA GLU A 336 -4.53 36.77 -6.17
C GLU A 336 -3.98 36.23 -4.85
N LYS A 337 -3.02 36.94 -4.24
CA LYS A 337 -2.33 36.57 -2.99
C LYS A 337 -3.19 36.85 -1.73
N LYS A 338 -4.44 36.39 -1.72
CA LYS A 338 -5.44 36.72 -0.66
C LYS A 338 -6.18 35.52 -0.03
N GLY A 339 -6.37 34.40 -0.73
CA GLY A 339 -7.09 33.23 -0.20
C GLY A 339 -6.35 32.56 0.98
N TYR A 340 -7.07 32.19 2.04
CA TYR A 340 -6.50 31.49 3.20
C TYR A 340 -7.27 30.20 3.50
N ARG A 341 -6.72 29.03 3.15
CA ARG A 341 -7.48 27.77 3.12
C ARG A 341 -8.75 27.95 2.28
N CYS A 342 -9.91 27.54 2.80
CA CYS A 342 -11.26 27.80 2.29
C CYS A 342 -11.93 29.08 2.87
N TYR A 343 -11.18 29.98 3.52
CA TYR A 343 -11.74 31.23 4.03
C TYR A 343 -12.05 32.20 2.89
N ASN A 344 -13.31 32.68 2.85
CA ASN A 344 -13.83 33.62 1.85
C ASN A 344 -13.80 33.09 0.39
N GLU A 345 -13.70 31.78 0.21
CA GLU A 345 -13.84 31.12 -1.11
C GLU A 345 -15.33 30.86 -1.36
N THR A 346 -15.90 31.48 -2.39
CA THR A 346 -17.37 31.48 -2.67
C THR A 346 -17.75 30.85 -4.01
N ARG A 347 -16.78 30.28 -4.73
CA ARG A 347 -16.98 29.61 -6.02
C ARG A 347 -16.13 28.33 -6.13
N PRO A 348 -16.59 27.30 -6.87
CA PRO A 348 -15.78 26.13 -7.19
C PRO A 348 -14.49 26.49 -7.95
N PHE A 349 -13.48 25.63 -7.87
CA PHE A 349 -12.32 25.69 -8.75
C PHE A 349 -12.70 25.32 -10.18
N GLN A 350 -12.13 26.05 -11.15
CA GLN A 350 -12.30 25.77 -12.58
C GLN A 350 -11.32 24.70 -13.11
N GLU A 351 -10.22 24.43 -12.40
CA GLU A 351 -9.19 23.47 -12.79
C GLU A 351 -8.83 22.50 -11.66
N TYR A 352 -8.48 21.26 -12.02
CA TYR A 352 -8.20 20.17 -11.09
C TYR A 352 -6.71 20.11 -10.70
N TRP A 353 -6.42 20.44 -9.44
CA TRP A 353 -5.07 20.39 -8.85
C TRP A 353 -4.88 19.15 -7.97
N GLY A 354 -5.12 17.97 -8.56
CA GLY A 354 -5.21 16.67 -7.87
C GLY A 354 -4.06 16.40 -6.89
N ARG A 355 -4.41 16.19 -5.62
CA ARG A 355 -3.42 15.93 -4.55
C ARG A 355 -2.98 14.47 -4.58
N TYR A 356 -1.66 14.23 -4.70
CA TYR A 356 -1.02 12.91 -4.65
C TYR A 356 -1.33 12.02 -3.41
N LEU A 357 -2.01 12.54 -2.38
CA LEU A 357 -2.41 11.82 -1.18
C LEU A 357 -3.75 11.10 -1.31
N SER A 358 -4.77 11.70 -1.95
CA SER A 358 -6.09 11.06 -2.08
C SER A 358 -5.99 9.79 -2.93
N GLN A 359 -5.35 9.87 -4.09
CA GLN A 359 -5.19 8.74 -5.03
C GLN A 359 -4.57 7.48 -4.40
N ARG A 360 -3.56 7.61 -3.52
CA ARG A 360 -2.97 6.44 -2.85
C ARG A 360 -3.96 5.70 -1.99
N VAL A 361 -4.75 6.47 -1.25
CA VAL A 361 -5.78 5.97 -0.35
C VAL A 361 -6.92 5.37 -1.17
N THR A 362 -7.35 6.02 -2.27
CA THR A 362 -8.27 5.43 -3.27
C THR A 362 -7.82 4.04 -3.69
N ASN A 363 -6.56 3.91 -4.13
CA ASN A 363 -6.02 2.64 -4.61
C ASN A 363 -5.97 1.56 -3.51
N ILE A 364 -5.86 1.93 -2.23
CA ILE A 364 -6.01 0.96 -1.12
C ILE A 364 -7.47 0.49 -1.02
N VAL A 365 -8.46 1.39 -1.05
CA VAL A 365 -9.87 0.99 -0.97
C VAL A 365 -10.27 0.12 -2.16
N SER A 366 -9.94 0.55 -3.38
CA SER A 366 -10.17 -0.20 -4.63
C SER A 366 -9.57 -1.60 -4.55
N SER A 367 -8.26 -1.72 -4.24
CA SER A 367 -7.58 -3.03 -4.12
C SER A 367 -8.04 -3.90 -2.93
N VAL A 368 -8.93 -3.41 -2.07
CA VAL A 368 -9.64 -4.23 -1.07
C VAL A 368 -11.02 -4.64 -1.59
N VAL A 369 -11.81 -3.69 -2.08
CA VAL A 369 -13.18 -3.92 -2.58
C VAL A 369 -13.23 -4.80 -3.84
N GLU A 370 -12.29 -4.62 -4.77
CA GLU A 370 -12.15 -5.44 -6.00
C GLU A 370 -11.86 -6.92 -5.69
N ARG A 371 -11.51 -7.25 -4.44
CA ARG A 371 -11.21 -8.60 -3.97
C ARG A 371 -12.31 -9.20 -3.09
N MET A 372 -13.40 -8.47 -2.82
CA MET A 372 -14.47 -8.92 -1.94
C MET A 372 -15.42 -9.89 -2.65
N ARG A 373 -15.95 -10.87 -1.89
CA ARG A 373 -17.04 -11.75 -2.35
C ARG A 373 -18.36 -10.99 -2.47
N ILE A 374 -18.62 -10.08 -1.54
CA ILE A 374 -19.85 -9.30 -1.47
C ILE A 374 -19.70 -8.00 -2.28
N PRO A 375 -20.60 -7.72 -3.24
CA PRO A 375 -20.46 -6.57 -4.14
C PRO A 375 -20.70 -5.24 -3.39
N VAL A 376 -19.62 -4.53 -3.08
CA VAL A 376 -19.67 -3.17 -2.52
C VAL A 376 -19.69 -2.13 -3.64
N GLN A 377 -20.68 -1.25 -3.61
CA GLN A 377 -20.88 -0.21 -4.62
C GLN A 377 -20.21 1.10 -4.19
N PHE A 378 -19.21 1.57 -4.94
CA PHE A 378 -18.55 2.84 -4.65
C PHE A 378 -19.45 4.04 -4.97
N ILE A 379 -19.67 4.91 -3.98
CA ILE A 379 -20.17 6.26 -4.22
C ILE A 379 -18.93 7.15 -4.38
N ASN A 380 -18.42 7.23 -5.61
CA ASN A 380 -17.18 7.94 -5.90
C ASN A 380 -17.41 9.47 -5.92
N ILE A 381 -17.15 10.10 -4.78
CA ILE A 381 -17.35 11.53 -4.53
C ILE A 381 -16.06 12.35 -4.61
N THR A 382 -14.89 11.70 -4.73
CA THR A 382 -13.58 12.32 -4.45
C THR A 382 -13.30 13.48 -5.39
N GLN A 383 -13.29 13.22 -6.70
CA GLN A 383 -12.89 14.18 -7.73
C GLN A 383 -13.88 15.34 -7.86
N MET A 384 -15.19 15.06 -7.82
CA MET A 384 -16.21 16.10 -7.85
C MET A 384 -16.13 17.02 -6.62
N SER A 385 -15.79 16.48 -5.45
CA SER A 385 -15.69 17.28 -4.22
C SER A 385 -14.37 18.06 -4.14
N GLU A 386 -13.30 17.62 -4.82
CA GLU A 386 -12.02 18.36 -4.91
C GLU A 386 -12.16 19.69 -5.68
N GLN A 387 -13.25 19.89 -6.42
CA GLN A 387 -13.58 21.17 -7.07
C GLN A 387 -14.32 22.15 -6.14
N ARG A 388 -14.86 21.70 -5.00
CA ARG A 388 -15.87 22.44 -4.22
C ARG A 388 -15.34 23.15 -2.98
N ILE A 389 -14.24 23.89 -3.09
CA ILE A 389 -13.69 24.67 -1.96
C ILE A 389 -14.73 25.61 -1.30
N ASP A 390 -15.71 26.09 -2.08
CA ASP A 390 -16.84 26.92 -1.67
C ASP A 390 -17.86 26.22 -0.75
N GLY A 391 -17.93 24.89 -0.79
CA GLY A 391 -18.93 24.10 -0.05
C GLY A 391 -18.63 23.92 1.44
N HIS A 392 -17.44 24.30 1.90
CA HIS A 392 -16.99 24.07 3.29
C HIS A 392 -17.65 24.98 4.32
N ALA A 393 -17.70 24.50 5.57
CA ALA A 393 -18.20 25.26 6.71
C ALA A 393 -17.36 26.53 7.00
N SER A 394 -16.05 26.47 6.75
CA SER A 394 -15.13 27.61 6.90
C SER A 394 -15.14 28.18 8.32
N ILE A 395 -15.36 29.49 8.53
CA ILE A 395 -15.59 30.05 9.89
C ILE A 395 -17.02 29.85 10.40
N TYR A 396 -17.97 29.49 9.53
CA TYR A 396 -19.40 29.40 9.84
C TYR A 396 -19.75 28.07 10.53
N THR A 397 -18.95 27.70 11.53
CA THR A 397 -19.03 26.50 12.36
C THR A 397 -18.77 26.87 13.82
N GLU A 398 -18.99 25.93 14.73
CA GLU A 398 -18.86 26.12 16.18
C GLU A 398 -17.49 25.68 16.70
N SER A 399 -16.90 26.46 17.60
CA SER A 399 -15.68 26.13 18.34
C SER A 399 -15.94 26.35 19.84
N GLY A 400 -16.28 25.26 20.53
CA GLY A 400 -16.80 25.32 21.90
C GLY A 400 -18.29 25.71 21.92
N GLU A 401 -18.60 26.91 22.41
CA GLU A 401 -19.97 27.46 22.46
C GLU A 401 -20.20 28.62 21.46
N ASN A 402 -19.15 29.05 20.75
CA ASN A 402 -19.15 30.25 19.90
C ASN A 402 -18.87 29.90 18.43
N VAL A 403 -19.38 30.73 17.51
CA VAL A 403 -18.99 30.69 16.09
C VAL A 403 -17.59 31.29 15.92
N ILE A 404 -16.79 30.76 14.99
CA ILE A 404 -15.44 31.25 14.70
C ILE A 404 -15.52 32.65 14.05
N THR A 405 -14.72 33.61 14.51
CA THR A 405 -14.70 34.98 13.95
C THR A 405 -13.72 35.13 12.77
N ASP A 406 -13.86 36.21 11.98
CA ASP A 406 -12.92 36.59 10.91
C ASP A 406 -11.46 36.70 11.41
N GLU A 407 -11.26 37.19 12.63
CA GLU A 407 -9.95 37.26 13.30
C GLU A 407 -9.37 35.85 13.53
N GLN A 408 -10.25 34.88 13.78
CA GLN A 408 -9.93 33.48 14.05
C GLN A 408 -9.90 32.59 12.80
N LYS A 409 -9.98 33.12 11.56
CA LYS A 409 -9.92 32.37 10.28
C LYS A 409 -8.76 31.36 10.14
N HIS A 410 -7.73 31.46 10.97
CA HIS A 410 -6.71 30.41 11.15
C HIS A 410 -7.26 29.06 11.68
N HIS A 411 -8.51 29.04 12.14
CA HIS A 411 -9.26 27.87 12.60
C HIS A 411 -10.38 27.45 11.63
N SER A 412 -10.52 28.08 10.45
CA SER A 412 -11.54 27.71 9.45
C SER A 412 -11.55 26.20 9.18
N ASP A 413 -12.74 25.62 9.28
CA ASP A 413 -13.02 24.23 8.96
C ASP A 413 -13.11 24.06 7.44
N CYS A 414 -12.06 23.45 6.88
CA CYS A 414 -11.98 23.08 5.47
C CYS A 414 -11.98 21.57 5.32
N ILE A 415 -12.82 20.91 6.13
CA ILE A 415 -13.07 19.47 6.18
C ILE A 415 -14.57 19.22 6.01
N HIS A 416 -15.41 19.80 6.87
CA HIS A 416 -16.87 19.60 6.84
C HIS A 416 -17.58 20.55 5.86
N TRP A 417 -18.82 20.22 5.54
CA TRP A 417 -19.60 20.82 4.45
C TRP A 417 -20.88 21.47 4.96
N CYS A 418 -21.15 22.68 4.48
CA CYS A 418 -22.42 23.37 4.73
C CYS A 418 -23.61 22.55 4.20
N LEU A 419 -24.71 22.55 4.95
CA LEU A 419 -25.97 21.91 4.56
C LEU A 419 -27.11 22.95 4.49
N PRO A 420 -27.90 23.02 3.40
CA PRO A 420 -27.74 22.27 2.14
C PRO A 420 -26.44 22.62 1.40
N GLY A 421 -25.94 21.70 0.58
CA GLY A 421 -24.64 21.78 -0.08
C GLY A 421 -24.14 20.44 -0.64
N VAL A 422 -22.82 20.27 -0.71
CA VAL A 422 -22.17 19.17 -1.45
C VAL A 422 -22.66 17.75 -1.09
N PRO A 423 -22.91 17.39 0.18
CA PRO A 423 -23.43 16.06 0.54
C PRO A 423 -24.84 15.75 0.03
N ASP A 424 -25.65 16.76 -0.30
CA ASP A 424 -26.97 16.56 -0.93
C ASP A 424 -26.85 15.85 -2.28
N ILE A 425 -25.73 16.07 -2.97
CA ILE A 425 -25.42 15.48 -4.28
C ILE A 425 -24.79 14.08 -4.11
N TRP A 426 -24.00 13.85 -3.06
CA TRP A 426 -23.58 12.48 -2.69
C TRP A 426 -24.81 11.58 -2.45
N ASN A 427 -25.86 12.14 -1.85
CA ASN A 427 -27.14 11.47 -1.65
C ASN A 427 -27.98 11.33 -2.94
N GLN A 428 -27.80 12.21 -3.92
CA GLN A 428 -28.36 12.03 -5.27
C GLN A 428 -27.66 10.87 -6.02
N LEU A 429 -26.35 10.68 -5.87
CA LEU A 429 -25.64 9.51 -6.40
C LEU A 429 -26.15 8.22 -5.72
N LEU A 430 -26.28 8.20 -4.39
CA LEU A 430 -26.86 7.08 -3.64
C LEU A 430 -28.29 6.74 -4.12
N TYR A 431 -29.15 7.74 -4.31
CA TYR A 431 -30.49 7.57 -4.87
C TYR A 431 -30.49 7.01 -6.30
N THR A 432 -29.49 7.37 -7.11
CA THR A 432 -29.31 6.81 -8.45
C THR A 432 -29.08 5.29 -8.37
N TYR A 433 -28.20 4.82 -7.48
CA TYR A 433 -28.01 3.37 -7.25
C TYR A 433 -29.24 2.66 -6.65
N PHE A 434 -30.13 3.35 -5.94
CA PHE A 434 -31.43 2.79 -5.52
C PHE A 434 -32.42 2.64 -6.68
N SER A 435 -32.23 3.38 -7.77
CA SER A 435 -33.19 3.50 -8.87
C SER A 435 -33.04 2.40 -9.92
N PHE A 436 -31.80 2.08 -10.33
CA PHE A 436 -31.51 1.29 -11.54
C PHE A 436 -31.10 -0.18 -11.32
N LEU A 437 -31.22 -0.74 -10.10
CA LEU A 437 -30.67 -2.06 -9.77
C LEU A 437 -31.73 -3.10 -9.40
N ASN A 438 -32.47 -3.54 -10.43
CA ASN A 438 -33.20 -4.81 -10.48
C ASN A 438 -32.59 -5.66 -11.62
N GLY A 439 -31.45 -6.33 -11.39
CA GLY A 439 -30.81 -7.14 -12.44
C GLY A 439 -29.56 -7.91 -12.01
N HIS A 440 -29.66 -9.24 -12.10
CA HIS A 440 -28.59 -10.25 -11.99
C HIS A 440 -27.84 -10.46 -10.66
N SER A 441 -27.44 -11.71 -10.46
CA SER A 441 -26.86 -12.31 -9.25
C SER A 441 -25.74 -13.29 -9.61
N VAL A 442 -24.71 -13.43 -8.75
CA VAL A 442 -23.71 -14.53 -8.75
C VAL A 442 -23.45 -14.95 -7.28
N THR A 443 -23.02 -16.19 -7.04
CA THR A 443 -23.21 -16.97 -5.79
C THR A 443 -21.96 -17.22 -4.92
N GLU A 444 -22.15 -17.89 -3.76
CA GLU A 444 -21.22 -18.05 -2.61
C GLU A 444 -19.98 -18.98 -2.84
N VAL A 445 -19.04 -19.22 -1.89
CA VAL A 445 -19.04 -20.08 -0.64
C VAL A 445 -17.68 -19.79 0.11
N GLU A 446 -17.58 -19.38 1.39
CA GLU A 446 -17.56 -20.11 2.71
C GLU A 446 -16.39 -21.14 2.94
N GLU A 447 -15.79 -21.37 4.14
CA GLU A 447 -15.59 -20.62 5.41
C GLU A 447 -14.51 -21.32 6.33
N ILE A 448 -14.20 -20.77 7.55
CA ILE A 448 -13.53 -21.41 8.75
C ILE A 448 -11.98 -21.68 8.73
N ASP A 449 -11.17 -21.79 9.82
CA ASP A 449 -10.97 -21.15 11.18
C ASP A 449 -9.68 -21.81 11.85
N LYS A 450 -9.14 -21.69 13.11
CA LYS A 450 -9.39 -21.02 14.42
C LYS A 450 -8.10 -20.95 15.33
N THR A 451 -8.23 -20.44 16.57
CA THR A 451 -7.39 -20.41 17.83
C THR A 451 -6.48 -21.64 18.17
N ASN A 452 -5.45 -21.70 19.07
CA ASN A 452 -4.71 -20.87 20.08
C ASN A 452 -3.48 -21.72 20.65
N THR A 453 -2.52 -21.40 21.57
CA THR A 453 -1.96 -20.28 22.40
C THR A 453 -0.56 -20.74 22.98
N ASP A 454 0.58 -20.02 22.88
CA ASP A 454 1.37 -19.26 23.93
C ASP A 454 2.30 -20.14 24.85
N ASP A 455 3.15 -19.75 25.86
CA ASP A 455 3.39 -18.55 26.72
C ASP A 455 4.90 -18.39 27.22
N GLU A 456 5.19 -17.29 27.98
CA GLU A 456 6.34 -16.69 28.77
C GLU A 456 7.76 -17.29 29.15
N GLU A 457 8.77 -16.37 29.12
CA GLU A 457 9.95 -16.00 30.00
C GLU A 457 11.00 -16.97 30.66
N PHE A 458 12.33 -16.69 30.52
CA PHE A 458 13.31 -16.24 31.59
C PHE A 458 14.81 -16.08 31.14
N LEU A 459 15.62 -15.35 31.94
CA LEU A 459 17.11 -15.18 31.99
C LEU A 459 17.92 -14.32 30.96
N GLU A 460 18.11 -13.05 31.34
CA GLU A 460 19.38 -12.29 31.60
C GLU A 460 20.65 -12.33 30.70
N ASN A 461 21.32 -11.16 30.61
CA ASN A 461 22.71 -10.90 30.17
C ASN A 461 23.12 -11.29 28.73
N LYS A 462 22.47 -10.68 27.73
CA LYS A 462 22.88 -10.77 26.31
C LYS A 462 24.00 -9.79 25.95
N CYS A 463 25.10 -10.29 25.38
CA CYS A 463 26.08 -9.46 24.67
C CYS A 463 25.51 -8.88 23.37
N ASP A 464 25.73 -7.60 23.11
CA ASP A 464 25.31 -6.96 21.85
C ASP A 464 26.33 -7.23 20.73
N ILE A 465 26.18 -8.38 20.07
CA ILE A 465 26.97 -8.79 18.91
C ILE A 465 26.90 -7.81 17.72
N THR A 466 25.99 -6.82 17.72
CA THR A 466 25.82 -5.85 16.63
C THR A 466 26.79 -4.67 16.73
N LYS A 467 27.32 -4.39 17.94
CA LYS A 467 28.38 -3.40 18.17
C LYS A 467 29.73 -4.10 18.15
N GLY A 468 30.72 -3.51 17.48
CA GLY A 468 32.03 -4.10 17.32
C GLY A 468 32.82 -3.59 16.13
N LYS A 469 33.93 -4.30 15.87
CA LYS A 469 34.90 -4.00 14.82
C LYS A 469 35.44 -5.29 14.20
N TRP A 470 35.83 -5.20 12.93
CA TRP A 470 36.69 -6.21 12.32
C TRP A 470 38.13 -5.95 12.73
N VAL A 471 38.80 -6.98 13.24
CA VAL A 471 40.22 -6.98 13.60
C VAL A 471 40.96 -7.87 12.61
N PHE A 472 42.10 -7.42 12.12
CA PHE A 472 42.95 -8.23 11.25
C PHE A 472 43.90 -9.08 12.11
N ASN A 473 43.73 -10.40 12.04
CA ASN A 473 44.52 -11.37 12.77
C ASN A 473 45.36 -12.19 11.76
N ASN A 474 46.59 -11.76 11.52
CA ASN A 474 47.50 -12.42 10.58
C ASN A 474 47.99 -13.81 11.02
N LEU A 475 47.68 -14.24 12.25
CA LEU A 475 47.90 -15.60 12.73
C LEU A 475 46.67 -16.49 12.56
N SER A 476 45.50 -15.90 12.30
CA SER A 476 44.27 -16.64 12.02
C SER A 476 44.41 -17.46 10.73
N GLN A 477 44.01 -18.72 10.78
CA GLN A 477 43.99 -19.63 9.64
C GLN A 477 42.56 -20.19 9.50
N PRO A 478 41.89 -20.00 8.35
CA PRO A 478 40.58 -20.60 8.11
C PRO A 478 40.62 -22.12 8.25
N LEU A 479 39.57 -22.71 8.87
CA LEU A 479 39.46 -24.15 9.12
C LEU A 479 39.38 -25.00 7.83
N TYR A 480 39.19 -24.37 6.67
CA TYR A 480 39.17 -25.00 5.35
C TYR A 480 39.59 -24.01 4.26
N SER A 481 39.82 -24.50 3.04
CA SER A 481 39.88 -23.69 1.82
C SER A 481 38.85 -24.18 0.81
N ASP A 482 38.53 -23.36 -0.19
CA ASP A 482 37.72 -23.83 -1.32
C ASP A 482 38.38 -24.99 -2.08
N GLN A 483 39.70 -25.11 -2.01
CA GLN A 483 40.45 -26.26 -2.53
C GLN A 483 40.27 -27.52 -1.67
N SER A 484 40.21 -27.42 -0.33
CA SER A 484 40.08 -28.59 0.55
C SER A 484 38.64 -29.02 0.83
N CYS A 485 37.66 -28.12 0.72
CA CYS A 485 36.25 -28.48 0.86
C CYS A 485 35.61 -28.79 -0.52
N PRO A 486 35.13 -30.04 -0.75
CA PRO A 486 34.52 -30.43 -2.03
C PRO A 486 33.06 -29.96 -2.19
N TYR A 487 32.46 -29.37 -1.15
CA TYR A 487 31.03 -29.03 -1.09
C TYR A 487 30.72 -27.58 -1.46
N ILE A 488 31.69 -26.83 -1.97
CA ILE A 488 31.54 -25.41 -2.35
C ILE A 488 31.18 -25.29 -3.83
N ASP A 489 30.14 -24.51 -4.12
CA ASP A 489 29.76 -24.14 -5.48
C ASP A 489 30.87 -23.31 -6.15
N LYS A 490 31.03 -23.44 -7.48
CA LYS A 490 32.01 -22.64 -8.22
C LYS A 490 31.75 -21.14 -8.03
N GLN A 491 30.50 -20.69 -7.95
CA GLN A 491 30.12 -19.27 -7.76
C GLN A 491 30.85 -18.58 -6.59
N VAL A 492 31.17 -19.31 -5.51
CA VAL A 492 31.82 -18.76 -4.30
C VAL A 492 33.20 -19.37 -4.01
N SER A 493 33.71 -20.21 -4.90
CA SER A 493 35.05 -20.82 -4.85
C SER A 493 36.12 -19.87 -5.42
N CYS A 494 36.34 -18.74 -4.75
CA CYS A 494 37.08 -17.61 -5.32
C CYS A 494 38.54 -17.93 -5.69
N VAL A 495 39.27 -18.71 -4.88
CA VAL A 495 40.69 -19.01 -5.13
C VAL A 495 40.82 -20.05 -6.25
N LYS A 496 39.93 -21.05 -6.30
CA LYS A 496 39.75 -21.94 -7.47
C LYS A 496 39.46 -21.16 -8.76
N ASN A 497 38.74 -20.04 -8.67
CA ASN A 497 38.45 -19.15 -9.80
C ASN A 497 39.56 -18.13 -10.10
N GLY A 498 40.68 -18.18 -9.38
CA GLY A 498 41.87 -17.35 -9.62
C GLY A 498 41.96 -16.06 -8.80
N ARG A 499 41.25 -15.95 -7.66
CA ARG A 499 41.48 -14.87 -6.69
C ARG A 499 42.85 -15.06 -6.01
N THR A 500 43.70 -14.03 -6.07
CA THR A 500 45.10 -14.10 -5.62
C THR A 500 45.38 -13.36 -4.32
N ASP A 501 44.53 -12.40 -3.92
CA ASP A 501 44.60 -11.79 -2.60
C ASP A 501 43.99 -12.71 -1.53
N SER A 502 44.52 -12.63 -0.31
CA SER A 502 44.21 -13.57 0.78
C SER A 502 43.75 -12.89 2.08
N ASP A 503 44.02 -11.59 2.24
CA ASP A 503 43.77 -10.80 3.45
C ASP A 503 42.30 -10.84 3.90
N TYR A 504 41.34 -10.94 2.97
CA TYR A 504 39.91 -11.00 3.27
C TYR A 504 39.52 -12.18 4.18
N ARG A 505 40.39 -13.19 4.31
CA ARG A 505 40.16 -14.40 5.13
C ARG A 505 40.73 -14.29 6.55
N HIS A 506 41.49 -13.24 6.86
CA HIS A 506 42.19 -13.06 8.14
C HIS A 506 41.53 -11.95 9.00
N TRP A 507 40.26 -11.63 8.73
CA TRP A 507 39.49 -10.63 9.47
C TRP A 507 38.46 -11.32 10.38
N GLU A 508 38.54 -11.02 11.67
CA GLU A 508 37.68 -11.58 12.72
C GLU A 508 36.77 -10.48 13.28
N TRP A 509 35.50 -10.80 13.56
CA TRP A 509 34.59 -9.84 14.20
C TRP A 509 34.74 -9.90 15.71
N GLN A 510 35.14 -8.79 16.31
CA GLN A 510 35.20 -8.62 17.75
C GLN A 510 34.06 -7.69 18.18
N PRO A 511 33.04 -8.19 18.90
CA PRO A 511 32.07 -7.35 19.58
C PRO A 511 32.74 -6.44 20.61
N ASP A 512 32.13 -5.29 20.91
CA ASP A 512 32.70 -4.36 21.90
C ASP A 512 32.51 -4.86 23.34
N ASP A 513 31.39 -5.54 23.63
CA ASP A 513 30.98 -5.93 24.99
C ASP A 513 31.31 -7.39 25.37
N CYS A 514 31.77 -8.23 24.42
CA CYS A 514 32.18 -9.62 24.71
C CYS A 514 33.16 -10.21 23.69
N VAL A 515 33.78 -11.34 24.05
CA VAL A 515 34.57 -12.18 23.14
C VAL A 515 33.67 -13.32 22.63
N LEU A 516 33.58 -13.47 21.30
CA LEU A 516 32.89 -14.63 20.70
C LEU A 516 33.71 -15.91 20.90
N PRO A 517 33.08 -17.08 21.14
CA PRO A 517 33.80 -18.35 21.13
C PRO A 517 34.38 -18.61 19.73
N SER A 518 35.61 -19.11 19.67
CA SER A 518 36.18 -19.66 18.43
C SER A 518 35.31 -20.82 17.95
N PHE A 519 35.04 -20.92 16.64
CA PHE A 519 34.22 -22.01 16.10
C PHE A 519 34.92 -23.35 16.29
N ASP A 520 34.32 -24.25 17.08
CA ASP A 520 34.81 -25.60 17.33
C ASP A 520 33.91 -26.62 16.59
N PRO A 521 34.43 -27.34 15.59
CA PRO A 521 33.62 -28.24 14.78
C PRO A 521 33.18 -29.51 15.53
N GLU A 522 33.94 -29.97 16.52
CA GLU A 522 33.59 -31.19 17.29
C GLU A 522 32.48 -30.86 18.29
N VAL A 523 32.61 -29.76 19.02
CA VAL A 523 31.58 -29.25 19.94
C VAL A 523 30.28 -28.90 19.19
N VAL A 524 30.38 -28.35 17.97
CA VAL A 524 29.21 -28.13 17.09
C VAL A 524 28.55 -29.45 16.70
N LEU A 525 29.31 -30.45 16.27
CA LEU A 525 28.75 -31.74 15.85
C LEU A 525 28.12 -32.51 17.02
N ASP A 526 28.68 -32.40 18.24
CA ASP A 526 28.06 -32.94 19.45
C ASP A 526 26.77 -32.20 19.85
N LYS A 527 26.74 -30.86 19.75
CA LYS A 527 25.50 -30.07 19.93
C LYS A 527 24.42 -30.42 18.90
N LEU A 528 24.81 -30.91 17.72
CA LEU A 528 23.95 -31.42 16.67
C LEU A 528 23.72 -32.95 16.73
N ARG A 529 24.26 -33.67 17.72
CA ARG A 529 24.16 -35.14 17.78
C ARG A 529 22.70 -35.60 17.84
N GLY A 530 22.33 -36.45 16.89
CA GLY A 530 20.96 -36.95 16.70
C GLY A 530 19.97 -35.99 16.04
N LYS A 531 20.39 -34.77 15.64
CA LYS A 531 19.49 -33.69 15.19
C LYS A 531 19.56 -33.41 13.68
N ARG A 532 18.53 -32.73 13.20
CA ARG A 532 18.44 -32.07 11.89
C ARG A 532 18.58 -30.55 12.08
N LEU A 533 19.63 -29.99 11.49
CA LEU A 533 19.80 -28.56 11.25
C LEU A 533 19.43 -28.27 9.80
N MET A 534 18.54 -27.31 9.54
CA MET A 534 18.19 -26.90 8.17
C MET A 534 18.31 -25.38 7.98
N PHE A 535 19.07 -25.01 6.95
CA PHE A 535 19.15 -23.66 6.41
C PHE A 535 18.09 -23.49 5.31
N VAL A 536 17.20 -22.51 5.44
CA VAL A 536 16.04 -22.31 4.55
C VAL A 536 16.04 -20.88 4.01
N GLY A 537 16.11 -20.69 2.69
CA GLY A 537 16.08 -19.34 2.14
C GLY A 537 16.58 -19.20 0.70
N ASP A 538 17.12 -18.01 0.43
CA ASP A 538 17.71 -17.64 -0.86
C ASP A 538 19.19 -18.07 -1.01
N SER A 539 19.88 -17.60 -2.05
CA SER A 539 21.26 -17.97 -2.36
C SER A 539 22.29 -17.53 -1.32
N LEU A 540 21.98 -16.53 -0.48
CA LEU A 540 22.85 -16.12 0.63
C LEU A 540 22.74 -17.10 1.79
N GLN A 541 21.55 -17.66 2.02
CA GLN A 541 21.36 -18.73 3.00
C GLN A 541 22.04 -20.03 2.56
N LYS A 542 22.08 -20.29 1.24
CA LYS A 542 22.93 -21.35 0.68
C LYS A 542 24.41 -21.06 0.93
N ASN A 543 24.86 -19.82 0.74
CA ASN A 543 26.24 -19.38 1.00
C ASN A 543 26.65 -19.64 2.47
N GLN A 544 25.73 -19.41 3.41
CA GLN A 544 25.94 -19.72 4.84
C GLN A 544 25.98 -21.23 5.12
N TRP A 545 25.07 -22.02 4.53
CA TRP A 545 25.07 -23.49 4.66
C TRP A 545 26.36 -24.12 4.13
N GLN A 546 26.87 -23.67 2.97
CA GLN A 546 28.12 -24.20 2.40
C GLN A 546 29.32 -23.90 3.30
N SER A 547 29.37 -22.72 3.91
CA SER A 547 30.33 -22.41 4.98
C SER A 547 30.20 -23.39 6.15
N PHE A 548 28.99 -23.57 6.71
CA PHE A 548 28.79 -24.42 7.88
C PHE A 548 29.20 -25.88 7.62
N VAL A 549 28.84 -26.43 6.46
CA VAL A 549 29.29 -27.77 6.03
C VAL A 549 30.81 -27.83 5.92
N CYS A 550 31.47 -26.81 5.35
CA CYS A 550 32.93 -26.81 5.21
C CYS A 550 33.70 -26.62 6.51
N LEU A 551 33.15 -25.87 7.48
CA LEU A 551 33.71 -25.71 8.82
C LEU A 551 33.75 -27.05 9.57
N VAL A 552 32.70 -27.88 9.47
CA VAL A 552 32.60 -29.15 10.23
C VAL A 552 33.07 -30.39 9.46
N GLN A 553 33.10 -30.39 8.13
CA GLN A 553 33.41 -31.61 7.38
C GLN A 553 34.85 -32.09 7.55
N SER A 554 35.79 -31.21 7.92
CA SER A 554 37.23 -31.54 8.03
C SER A 554 37.50 -32.59 9.11
N VAL A 555 36.82 -32.52 10.26
CA VAL A 555 36.95 -33.49 11.37
C VAL A 555 36.13 -34.78 11.17
N ILE A 556 35.24 -34.84 10.18
CA ILE A 556 34.45 -36.05 9.90
C ILE A 556 35.19 -36.93 8.87
N PRO A 557 35.48 -38.21 9.18
CA PRO A 557 36.10 -39.15 8.23
C PRO A 557 35.32 -39.29 6.90
N PRO A 558 35.98 -39.50 5.75
CA PRO A 558 35.34 -39.57 4.43
C PRO A 558 34.17 -40.56 4.34
N GLU A 559 34.29 -41.72 4.97
CA GLU A 559 33.27 -42.76 5.02
C GLU A 559 32.14 -42.45 6.02
N GLN A 560 32.35 -41.54 6.98
CA GLN A 560 31.32 -41.09 7.92
C GLN A 560 30.52 -39.86 7.45
N LYS A 561 30.93 -39.19 6.38
CA LYS A 561 30.17 -38.09 5.74
C LYS A 561 29.55 -38.49 4.41
N THR A 562 28.35 -37.97 4.12
CA THR A 562 27.72 -38.09 2.79
C THR A 562 26.91 -36.84 2.48
N MET A 563 26.90 -36.39 1.23
CA MET A 563 25.96 -35.40 0.72
C MET A 563 24.98 -36.05 -0.25
N ARG A 564 23.69 -35.76 -0.14
CA ARG A 564 22.62 -36.26 -1.02
C ARG A 564 21.65 -35.13 -1.38
N ARG A 565 21.36 -34.96 -2.66
CA ARG A 565 20.32 -34.05 -3.14
C ARG A 565 18.99 -34.80 -3.27
N ARG A 566 17.90 -34.21 -2.80
CA ARG A 566 16.54 -34.77 -2.77
C ARG A 566 15.61 -33.90 -3.62
N GLY A 567 15.60 -34.13 -4.93
CA GLY A 567 14.92 -33.24 -5.88
C GLY A 567 15.65 -31.91 -6.10
N PRO A 568 15.01 -30.90 -6.72
CA PRO A 568 15.67 -29.63 -7.03
C PRO A 568 16.01 -28.84 -5.76
N SER A 569 15.08 -28.73 -4.82
CA SER A 569 15.13 -27.71 -3.77
C SER A 569 15.79 -28.14 -2.46
N HIS A 570 15.96 -29.45 -2.19
CA HIS A 570 16.46 -29.96 -0.90
C HIS A 570 17.82 -30.68 -1.03
N THR A 571 18.78 -30.34 -0.18
CA THR A 571 20.10 -31.01 -0.09
C THR A 571 20.43 -31.35 1.35
N VAL A 572 20.94 -32.56 1.59
CA VAL A 572 21.23 -33.10 2.92
C VAL A 572 22.70 -33.53 3.00
N PHE A 573 23.48 -32.87 3.86
CA PHE A 573 24.74 -33.42 4.37
C PHE A 573 24.44 -34.25 5.63
N LYS A 574 24.94 -35.48 5.73
CA LYS A 574 24.82 -36.34 6.92
C LYS A 574 26.20 -36.68 7.48
N ALA A 575 26.38 -36.41 8.78
CA ALA A 575 27.44 -36.95 9.62
C ALA A 575 26.91 -38.21 10.32
N LYS A 576 27.36 -39.39 9.88
CA LYS A 576 26.78 -40.69 10.29
C LYS A 576 26.99 -40.98 11.77
N GLU A 577 28.21 -40.80 12.26
CA GLU A 577 28.64 -41.07 13.64
C GLU A 577 27.90 -40.22 14.68
N TYR A 578 27.70 -38.94 14.38
CA TYR A 578 26.88 -38.03 15.18
C TYR A 578 25.37 -38.27 14.98
N ASN A 579 24.97 -39.15 14.06
CA ASN A 579 23.61 -39.26 13.52
C ASN A 579 22.98 -37.90 13.14
N ALA A 580 23.81 -36.92 12.78
CA ALA A 580 23.42 -35.53 12.59
C ALA A 580 23.25 -35.21 11.10
N THR A 581 22.42 -34.22 10.80
CA THR A 581 22.19 -33.75 9.42
C THR A 581 22.21 -32.23 9.35
N ILE A 582 22.82 -31.73 8.27
CA ILE A 582 23.01 -30.31 7.97
C ILE A 582 22.44 -30.09 6.57
N GLU A 583 21.21 -29.60 6.54
CA GLU A 583 20.35 -29.56 5.37
C GLU A 583 20.26 -28.13 4.81
N PHE A 584 20.07 -28.01 3.49
CA PHE A 584 19.67 -26.78 2.83
C PHE A 584 18.36 -26.98 2.08
N TYR A 585 17.46 -26.01 2.21
CA TYR A 585 16.21 -25.95 1.48
C TYR A 585 16.08 -24.61 0.74
N TRP A 586 15.97 -24.70 -0.58
CA TRP A 586 15.72 -23.56 -1.45
C TRP A 586 14.26 -23.10 -1.34
N ALA A 587 14.07 -21.95 -0.72
CA ALA A 587 12.80 -21.24 -0.62
C ALA A 587 13.10 -19.74 -0.59
N PRO A 588 13.43 -19.13 -1.74
CA PRO A 588 14.09 -17.81 -1.77
C PRO A 588 13.20 -16.67 -1.29
N PHE A 589 11.87 -16.87 -1.26
CA PHE A 589 10.88 -15.96 -0.70
C PHE A 589 10.22 -16.50 0.59
N LEU A 590 10.69 -17.64 1.11
CA LEU A 590 10.08 -18.53 2.14
C LEU A 590 8.71 -19.11 1.74
N ILE A 591 7.76 -18.25 1.39
CA ILE A 591 6.51 -18.59 0.70
C ILE A 591 6.76 -19.27 -0.68
N GLU A 592 5.71 -19.86 -1.25
CA GLU A 592 5.69 -20.44 -2.59
C GLU A 592 5.82 -19.38 -3.69
N SER A 593 6.55 -19.70 -4.75
CA SER A 593 6.73 -18.87 -5.93
C SER A 593 6.86 -19.70 -7.21
N ASN A 594 6.65 -19.08 -8.37
CA ASN A 594 6.98 -19.72 -9.65
C ASN A 594 8.50 -19.85 -9.91
N SER A 595 9.36 -19.61 -8.91
CA SER A 595 10.82 -19.67 -8.99
C SER A 595 11.47 -20.67 -7.99
N ASP A 596 10.67 -21.54 -7.38
CA ASP A 596 11.11 -22.53 -6.37
C ASP A 596 11.73 -23.80 -6.98
N LEU A 597 11.45 -24.05 -8.28
CA LEU A 597 11.95 -25.19 -9.06
C LEU A 597 12.93 -24.70 -10.13
N ASP A 598 12.45 -23.89 -11.07
CA ASP A 598 13.24 -23.26 -12.12
C ASP A 598 13.50 -21.78 -11.79
N ILE A 599 14.77 -21.37 -11.76
CA ILE A 599 15.14 -19.99 -11.41
C ILE A 599 14.79 -19.04 -12.57
N ILE A 600 13.66 -18.34 -12.44
CA ILE A 600 13.27 -17.29 -13.38
C ILE A 600 14.26 -16.12 -13.26
N SER A 601 14.99 -15.86 -14.33
CA SER A 601 16.08 -14.88 -14.39
C SER A 601 15.60 -13.42 -14.50
N ASP A 602 14.42 -13.18 -15.10
CA ASP A 602 13.78 -11.86 -15.14
C ASP A 602 12.90 -11.67 -13.88
N PRO A 603 13.24 -10.75 -12.96
CA PRO A 603 12.48 -10.55 -11.73
C PRO A 603 11.00 -10.18 -11.98
N ARG A 604 10.69 -9.54 -13.11
CA ARG A 604 9.34 -9.09 -13.49
C ARG A 604 8.41 -10.23 -13.93
N LYS A 605 8.96 -11.44 -14.08
CA LYS A 605 8.24 -12.69 -14.36
C LYS A 605 8.09 -13.57 -13.12
N ARG A 606 8.66 -13.18 -11.98
CA ARG A 606 8.48 -13.90 -10.71
C ARG A 606 7.11 -13.57 -10.13
N ILE A 607 6.37 -14.60 -9.73
CA ILE A 607 5.05 -14.51 -9.10
C ILE A 607 5.14 -15.22 -7.76
N LEU A 608 4.75 -14.51 -6.71
CA LEU A 608 4.82 -14.92 -5.32
C LEU A 608 3.42 -15.27 -4.83
N LYS A 609 3.21 -16.45 -4.27
CA LYS A 609 1.96 -16.78 -3.61
C LYS A 609 2.06 -16.39 -2.12
N VAL A 610 1.77 -15.12 -1.84
CA VAL A 610 2.18 -14.46 -0.59
C VAL A 610 1.51 -14.99 0.69
N ASP A 611 0.44 -15.78 0.54
CA ASP A 611 -0.31 -16.44 1.60
C ASP A 611 -0.07 -17.97 1.71
N SER A 612 0.86 -18.53 0.93
CA SER A 612 1.08 -19.98 0.87
C SER A 612 2.53 -20.35 1.15
N VAL A 613 2.74 -21.22 2.12
CA VAL A 613 4.07 -21.75 2.51
C VAL A 613 4.06 -23.29 2.64
N SER A 614 2.88 -23.92 2.59
CA SER A 614 2.66 -25.33 2.91
C SER A 614 3.50 -26.31 2.06
N LYS A 615 3.73 -26.00 0.77
CA LYS A 615 4.58 -26.86 -0.09
C LYS A 615 6.05 -26.87 0.32
N HIS A 616 6.55 -25.83 0.98
CA HIS A 616 7.90 -25.79 1.54
C HIS A 616 7.92 -26.34 2.97
N ALA A 617 6.96 -25.92 3.79
CA ALA A 617 6.79 -26.33 5.18
C ALA A 617 6.87 -27.84 5.42
N GLN A 618 6.30 -28.66 4.52
CA GLN A 618 6.34 -30.13 4.64
C GLN A 618 7.75 -30.73 4.78
N TYR A 619 8.80 -30.03 4.34
CA TYR A 619 10.19 -30.44 4.49
C TYR A 619 10.86 -29.92 5.78
N TRP A 620 10.33 -28.80 6.30
CA TRP A 620 10.77 -28.10 7.51
C TRP A 620 10.19 -28.73 8.79
N VAL A 621 9.04 -29.40 8.69
CA VAL A 621 8.44 -30.18 9.78
C VAL A 621 9.43 -31.25 10.27
N GLY A 622 9.53 -31.39 11.60
CA GLY A 622 10.42 -32.35 12.24
C GLY A 622 11.91 -32.05 12.01
N VAL A 623 12.29 -30.78 11.81
CA VAL A 623 13.67 -30.30 11.89
C VAL A 623 13.89 -29.73 13.30
N ASP A 624 14.96 -30.10 13.99
CA ASP A 624 15.25 -29.65 15.36
C ASP A 624 15.76 -28.19 15.44
N ILE A 625 16.48 -27.75 14.40
CA ILE A 625 16.99 -26.37 14.30
C ILE A 625 16.75 -25.82 12.89
N LEU A 626 15.94 -24.77 12.78
CA LEU A 626 15.63 -24.08 11.53
C LEU A 626 16.33 -22.72 11.50
N ILE A 627 17.06 -22.41 10.43
CA ILE A 627 17.62 -21.08 10.19
C ILE A 627 17.04 -20.53 8.89
N PHE A 628 16.18 -19.53 9.01
CA PHE A 628 15.53 -18.85 7.90
C PHE A 628 16.29 -17.62 7.42
N ASN A 629 16.18 -17.29 6.13
CA ASN A 629 16.57 -16.00 5.57
C ASN A 629 15.80 -15.73 4.27
N THR A 630 15.41 -14.48 4.04
CA THR A 630 15.01 -14.03 2.72
C THR A 630 15.23 -12.51 2.61
N TYR A 631 16.02 -12.07 1.64
CA TYR A 631 16.27 -10.65 1.42
C TYR A 631 16.55 -10.29 -0.03
N ILE A 632 17.62 -10.83 -0.62
CA ILE A 632 18.19 -10.25 -1.84
C ILE A 632 17.23 -10.35 -3.04
N TRP A 633 16.37 -11.36 -3.07
CA TRP A 633 15.44 -11.58 -4.17
C TRP A 633 14.31 -10.54 -4.22
N TRP A 634 13.97 -9.92 -3.09
CA TRP A 634 12.99 -8.82 -2.99
C TRP A 634 13.53 -7.48 -3.47
N MET A 635 14.85 -7.29 -3.45
CA MET A 635 15.51 -6.04 -3.84
C MET A 635 15.59 -5.81 -5.36
N ASN A 636 15.01 -6.71 -6.17
CA ASN A 636 15.08 -6.66 -7.63
C ASN A 636 13.98 -5.81 -8.30
N GLY A 637 13.05 -5.24 -7.54
CA GLY A 637 11.95 -4.44 -8.07
C GLY A 637 11.25 -3.62 -6.99
N ILE A 638 10.60 -2.53 -7.40
CA ILE A 638 9.74 -1.72 -6.50
C ILE A 638 8.41 -2.46 -6.25
N LYS A 639 7.94 -3.22 -7.24
CA LYS A 639 6.73 -4.04 -7.18
C LYS A 639 7.01 -5.53 -7.35
N ILE A 640 6.13 -6.35 -6.78
CA ILE A 640 6.21 -7.80 -6.70
C ILE A 640 4.83 -8.39 -7.05
N LYS A 641 4.79 -9.25 -8.08
CA LYS A 641 3.56 -9.95 -8.48
C LYS A 641 3.15 -10.95 -7.41
N SER A 642 1.95 -10.77 -6.87
CA SER A 642 1.49 -11.36 -5.62
C SER A 642 0.13 -12.03 -5.81
N LEU A 643 0.15 -13.36 -5.90
CA LEU A 643 -0.99 -14.28 -5.92
C LEU A 643 -1.47 -14.56 -4.50
N TRP A 644 -2.78 -14.83 -4.37
CA TRP A 644 -3.47 -15.22 -3.14
C TRP A 644 -4.42 -16.39 -3.43
N GLY A 645 -4.75 -17.20 -2.43
CA GLY A 645 -5.81 -18.22 -2.47
C GLY A 645 -5.57 -19.33 -3.50
N SER A 646 -6.61 -19.68 -4.26
CA SER A 646 -6.51 -20.55 -5.43
C SER A 646 -7.68 -20.29 -6.37
N PHE A 647 -7.43 -19.63 -7.50
CA PHE A 647 -8.47 -19.38 -8.49
C PHE A 647 -8.63 -20.61 -9.40
N SER A 648 -9.88 -21.07 -9.53
CA SER A 648 -10.31 -22.20 -10.36
C SER A 648 -10.23 -21.95 -11.87
N ASN A 649 -9.99 -20.70 -12.27
CA ASN A 649 -10.11 -20.19 -13.63
C ASN A 649 -8.71 -19.81 -14.09
N GLY A 650 -8.04 -20.70 -14.84
CA GLY A 650 -6.61 -20.59 -15.10
C GLY A 650 -6.22 -19.61 -16.19
N GLU A 651 -6.06 -18.32 -15.86
CA GLU A 651 -5.13 -17.40 -16.55
C GLU A 651 -4.77 -16.19 -15.64
N ASP A 652 -3.46 -15.96 -15.43
CA ASP A 652 -2.78 -14.74 -14.91
C ASP A 652 -3.33 -13.94 -13.68
N GLY A 653 -4.02 -14.57 -12.73
CA GLY A 653 -4.54 -13.91 -11.50
C GLY A 653 -3.51 -13.49 -10.43
N TYR A 654 -2.68 -12.46 -10.66
CA TYR A 654 -1.77 -11.87 -9.65
C TYR A 654 -1.84 -10.33 -9.59
N GLU A 655 -1.63 -9.73 -8.40
CA GLU A 655 -1.55 -8.26 -8.23
C GLU A 655 -0.11 -7.78 -8.02
N GLU A 656 0.30 -6.66 -8.64
CA GLU A 656 1.60 -6.03 -8.38
C GLU A 656 1.60 -5.14 -7.13
N LEU A 657 1.80 -5.77 -5.97
CA LEU A 657 2.02 -5.10 -4.67
C LEU A 657 3.38 -4.41 -4.61
N GLU A 658 3.49 -3.31 -3.86
CA GLU A 658 4.78 -2.73 -3.47
C GLU A 658 5.61 -3.76 -2.69
N ALA A 659 6.92 -3.83 -2.94
CA ALA A 659 7.80 -4.90 -2.43
C ALA A 659 7.80 -4.98 -0.89
N GLU A 660 7.73 -3.83 -0.20
CA GLU A 660 7.65 -3.75 1.27
C GLU A 660 6.33 -4.30 1.82
N VAL A 661 5.23 -4.16 1.07
CA VAL A 661 3.91 -4.70 1.43
C VAL A 661 3.88 -6.21 1.21
N ALA A 662 4.38 -6.68 0.05
CA ALA A 662 4.51 -8.10 -0.24
C ALA A 662 5.44 -8.81 0.77
N TYR A 663 6.59 -8.21 1.11
CA TYR A 663 7.53 -8.73 2.12
C TYR A 663 6.87 -8.86 3.50
N ARG A 664 6.14 -7.81 3.96
CA ARG A 664 5.42 -7.83 5.23
C ARG A 664 4.36 -8.92 5.29
N ILE A 665 3.70 -9.20 4.18
CA ILE A 665 2.65 -10.22 4.09
C ILE A 665 3.28 -11.62 4.07
N SER A 666 4.27 -11.88 3.23
CA SER A 666 4.96 -13.17 3.17
C SER A 666 5.70 -13.53 4.45
N LEU A 667 6.28 -12.56 5.16
CA LEU A 667 6.82 -12.82 6.50
C LEU A 667 5.73 -13.08 7.53
N LYS A 668 4.54 -12.44 7.46
CA LYS A 668 3.42 -12.84 8.33
C LYS A 668 2.92 -14.26 8.01
N THR A 669 2.88 -14.67 6.74
CA THR A 669 2.53 -16.04 6.35
C THR A 669 3.54 -17.07 6.87
N TRP A 670 4.84 -16.78 6.76
CA TRP A 670 5.90 -17.61 7.35
C TRP A 670 5.80 -17.65 8.89
N ALA A 671 5.61 -16.49 9.54
CA ALA A 671 5.48 -16.39 10.99
C ALA A 671 4.27 -17.17 11.52
N ASN A 672 3.10 -17.01 10.89
CA ASN A 672 1.89 -17.76 11.21
C ASN A 672 2.09 -19.27 11.05
N TRP A 673 2.88 -19.71 10.06
CA TRP A 673 3.25 -21.13 9.93
C TRP A 673 4.17 -21.60 11.07
N VAL A 674 5.19 -20.80 11.43
CA VAL A 674 6.08 -21.14 12.56
C VAL A 674 5.25 -21.25 13.83
N ASP A 675 4.43 -20.25 14.16
CA ASP A 675 3.63 -20.24 15.40
C ASP A 675 2.54 -21.33 15.47
N SER A 676 2.06 -21.83 14.34
CA SER A 676 1.05 -22.91 14.30
C SER A 676 1.63 -24.32 14.18
N THR A 677 2.86 -24.48 13.68
CA THR A 677 3.43 -25.80 13.34
C THR A 677 4.71 -26.14 14.12
N VAL A 678 5.45 -25.13 14.58
CA VAL A 678 6.75 -25.30 15.23
C VAL A 678 6.59 -25.21 16.74
N ALA A 679 6.44 -26.36 17.40
CA ALA A 679 6.32 -26.43 18.85
C ALA A 679 7.54 -25.80 19.55
N SER A 680 7.30 -24.67 20.24
CA SER A 680 8.31 -23.78 20.84
C SER A 680 9.27 -24.47 21.81
N ASN A 681 8.85 -25.58 22.44
CA ASN A 681 9.64 -26.35 23.40
C ASN A 681 10.56 -27.44 22.80
N LYS A 682 10.57 -27.64 21.48
CA LYS A 682 11.36 -28.69 20.81
C LYS A 682 12.22 -28.24 19.64
N ILE A 683 11.83 -27.17 18.95
CA ILE A 683 12.50 -26.73 17.72
C ILE A 683 13.05 -25.32 17.92
N ARG A 684 14.34 -25.12 17.63
CA ARG A 684 14.98 -23.80 17.73
C ARG A 684 14.91 -23.09 16.39
N VAL A 685 14.25 -21.92 16.37
CA VAL A 685 14.10 -21.11 15.15
C VAL A 685 15.05 -19.92 15.19
N PHE A 686 15.74 -19.70 14.08
CA PHE A 686 16.65 -18.59 13.86
C PHE A 686 16.28 -17.85 12.57
N PHE A 687 16.62 -16.56 12.51
CA PHE A 687 16.55 -15.78 11.27
C PHE A 687 17.87 -15.05 11.04
N THR A 688 18.59 -15.39 9.98
CA THR A 688 19.77 -14.64 9.54
C THR A 688 19.30 -13.33 8.91
N THR A 689 19.79 -12.18 9.38
CA THR A 689 19.31 -10.86 8.89
C THR A 689 19.81 -10.54 7.48
N MET A 690 19.43 -9.37 6.94
CA MET A 690 19.88 -8.86 5.64
C MET A 690 21.38 -9.05 5.41
N SER A 691 21.75 -9.81 4.38
CA SER A 691 23.10 -9.79 3.82
C SER A 691 23.21 -8.60 2.85
N PRO A 692 24.15 -7.65 3.06
CA PRO A 692 24.24 -6.45 2.25
C PRO A 692 24.89 -6.71 0.89
N THR A 693 24.65 -5.79 -0.06
CA THR A 693 25.29 -5.79 -1.37
C THR A 693 26.19 -4.57 -1.53
N HIS A 694 27.21 -4.67 -2.37
CA HIS A 694 28.08 -3.55 -2.72
C HIS A 694 27.94 -3.21 -4.21
N MET A 695 26.75 -2.78 -4.62
CA MET A 695 26.34 -2.64 -6.03
C MET A 695 26.26 -1.19 -6.50
N GLY A 696 26.18 -0.22 -5.58
CA GLY A 696 26.40 1.19 -5.86
C GLY A 696 27.86 1.51 -6.22
N SER A 697 28.09 2.65 -6.86
CA SER A 697 29.44 3.21 -7.00
C SER A 697 29.83 3.96 -5.73
N ILE A 698 31.07 3.77 -5.28
CA ILE A 698 31.74 4.66 -4.33
C ILE A 698 31.80 6.08 -4.95
N ASP A 699 31.93 7.10 -4.11
CA ASP A 699 31.47 8.46 -4.39
C ASP A 699 32.05 9.12 -5.65
N ARG A 700 31.29 10.02 -6.30
CA ARG A 700 31.75 10.81 -7.46
C ARG A 700 32.95 11.72 -7.12
N HIS A 701 33.19 11.96 -5.83
CA HIS A 701 34.25 12.82 -5.32
C HIS A 701 35.58 12.09 -5.07
N GLU A 702 35.60 10.76 -4.91
CA GLU A 702 36.82 9.95 -4.90
C GLU A 702 36.85 8.99 -6.09
N LYS A 703 37.86 9.08 -6.95
CA LYS A 703 37.99 8.25 -8.17
C LYS A 703 38.43 6.80 -7.84
N ARG A 704 37.58 6.04 -7.14
CA ARG A 704 37.85 4.65 -6.72
C ARG A 704 36.68 3.70 -6.98
N GLY A 705 37.03 2.46 -7.34
CA GLY A 705 36.12 1.32 -7.41
C GLY A 705 35.19 1.30 -8.62
N PHE A 706 34.88 0.09 -9.09
CA PHE A 706 33.62 -0.20 -9.77
C PHE A 706 32.91 -1.25 -8.90
N ARG A 707 31.95 -0.84 -8.09
CA ARG A 707 31.33 -1.74 -7.08
C ARG A 707 32.42 -2.36 -6.19
N CYS A 708 32.30 -3.64 -5.84
CA CYS A 708 33.32 -4.45 -5.17
C CYS A 708 34.49 -4.93 -6.06
N TYR A 709 34.71 -4.36 -7.26
CA TYR A 709 35.81 -4.78 -8.14
C TYR A 709 37.16 -4.22 -7.65
N ASN A 710 38.13 -5.12 -7.46
CA ASN A 710 39.47 -4.85 -6.92
C ASN A 710 39.53 -4.27 -5.49
N GLU A 711 38.45 -4.35 -4.73
CA GLU A 711 38.44 -3.99 -3.31
C GLU A 711 38.94 -5.16 -2.47
N THR A 712 40.05 -4.98 -1.75
CA THR A 712 40.76 -6.04 -1.01
C THR A 712 40.85 -5.79 0.50
N LYS A 713 40.22 -4.72 1.01
CA LYS A 713 40.19 -4.38 2.44
C LYS A 713 38.79 -3.90 2.88
N PRO A 714 38.40 -4.14 4.14
CA PRO A 714 37.17 -3.62 4.71
C PRO A 714 37.07 -2.08 4.69
N PHE A 715 35.84 -1.56 4.75
CA PHE A 715 35.58 -0.14 4.95
C PHE A 715 35.79 0.30 6.40
N ASN A 716 36.56 1.38 6.57
CA ASN A 716 36.75 2.05 7.87
C ASN A 716 35.53 2.87 8.35
N LYS A 717 34.48 3.01 7.54
CA LYS A 717 33.25 3.77 7.88
C LYS A 717 32.01 3.05 7.40
N TYR A 718 30.93 3.21 8.16
CA TYR A 718 29.58 2.79 7.80
C TYR A 718 29.02 3.69 6.69
N TRP A 719 28.57 3.11 5.57
CA TRP A 719 28.04 3.86 4.43
C TRP A 719 26.51 3.71 4.23
N GLY A 720 25.91 2.59 4.65
CA GLY A 720 24.45 2.40 4.75
C GLY A 720 23.62 2.61 3.47
N ARG A 721 24.23 2.65 2.29
CA ARG A 721 23.61 3.18 1.04
C ARG A 721 22.73 2.16 0.31
N ASP A 722 23.11 0.89 0.30
CA ASP A 722 22.45 -0.19 -0.43
C ASP A 722 21.49 -1.01 0.48
N LEU A 723 21.07 -0.45 1.63
CA LEU A 723 20.22 -1.11 2.62
C LEU A 723 18.75 -0.68 2.49
N ASN A 724 17.82 -1.62 2.35
CA ASN A 724 16.43 -1.32 2.72
C ASN A 724 16.22 -1.52 4.23
N ARG A 725 16.46 -0.44 5.01
CA ARG A 725 16.16 -0.40 6.45
C ARG A 725 14.70 -0.70 6.79
N ARG A 726 13.74 -0.40 5.90
CA ARG A 726 12.32 -0.68 6.12
C ARG A 726 12.03 -2.18 6.03
N VAL A 727 12.69 -2.89 5.11
CA VAL A 727 12.63 -4.36 5.02
C VAL A 727 13.12 -4.99 6.32
N MET A 728 14.24 -4.54 6.90
CA MET A 728 14.66 -5.01 8.23
C MET A 728 13.70 -4.65 9.36
N ASN A 729 13.14 -3.45 9.37
CA ASN A 729 12.10 -3.07 10.34
C ASN A 729 10.85 -3.95 10.19
N ILE A 730 10.53 -4.41 8.97
CA ILE A 730 9.47 -5.39 8.74
C ILE A 730 9.83 -6.72 9.41
N VAL A 731 11.02 -7.29 9.16
CA VAL A 731 11.44 -8.57 9.81
C VAL A 731 11.32 -8.46 11.33
N ALA A 732 11.91 -7.41 11.91
CA ALA A 732 11.85 -7.16 13.36
C ALA A 732 10.39 -7.08 13.84
N SER A 733 9.58 -6.21 13.23
CA SER A 733 8.17 -6.03 13.63
C SER A 733 7.25 -7.23 13.42
N VAL A 734 7.70 -8.27 12.70
CA VAL A 734 6.98 -9.55 12.58
C VAL A 734 7.46 -10.53 13.63
N VAL A 735 8.78 -10.73 13.76
CA VAL A 735 9.39 -11.64 14.75
C VAL A 735 9.07 -11.22 16.19
N ASP A 736 9.05 -9.92 16.48
CA ASP A 736 8.70 -9.32 17.77
C ASP A 736 7.24 -9.61 18.21
N ARG A 737 6.42 -10.17 17.31
CA ARG A 737 5.02 -10.57 17.54
C ARG A 737 4.77 -12.08 17.38
N MET A 738 5.83 -12.88 17.22
CA MET A 738 5.72 -14.33 17.11
C MET A 738 5.62 -14.98 18.48
N LYS A 739 4.72 -15.96 18.61
CA LYS A 739 4.59 -16.81 19.81
C LYS A 739 5.79 -17.75 19.96
N THR A 740 6.34 -18.21 18.84
CA THR A 740 7.55 -19.05 18.83
C THR A 740 8.79 -18.16 18.79
N PRO A 741 9.68 -18.24 19.80
CA PRO A 741 10.87 -17.38 19.84
C PRO A 741 11.81 -17.61 18.66
N VAL A 742 12.00 -16.58 17.82
CA VAL A 742 12.96 -16.59 16.71
C VAL A 742 14.20 -15.77 17.08
N GLN A 743 15.35 -16.44 17.20
CA GLN A 743 16.60 -15.76 17.52
C GLN A 743 17.25 -15.19 16.24
N PHE A 744 17.42 -13.87 16.19
CA PHE A 744 18.17 -13.23 15.10
C PHE A 744 19.65 -13.60 15.14
N ILE A 745 20.20 -14.03 14.00
CA ILE A 745 21.64 -14.03 13.72
C ILE A 745 21.91 -12.73 12.97
N ASN A 746 22.28 -11.67 13.69
CA ASN A 746 22.34 -10.32 13.13
C ASN A 746 23.66 -10.05 12.41
N ILE A 747 23.67 -10.28 11.10
CA ILE A 747 24.88 -10.23 10.25
C ILE A 747 25.09 -8.88 9.56
N THR A 748 24.07 -8.02 9.51
CA THR A 748 23.96 -6.91 8.55
C THR A 748 25.08 -5.88 8.74
N GLN A 749 25.13 -5.21 9.90
CA GLN A 749 26.03 -4.07 10.13
C GLN A 749 27.52 -4.45 10.09
N MET A 750 27.87 -5.68 10.47
CA MET A 750 29.25 -6.16 10.35
C MET A 750 29.59 -6.47 8.88
N SER A 751 28.69 -7.12 8.14
CA SER A 751 28.93 -7.51 6.74
C SER A 751 28.99 -6.29 5.80
N GLU A 752 28.32 -5.18 6.14
CA GLU A 752 28.41 -3.90 5.41
C GLU A 752 29.82 -3.31 5.34
N ARG A 753 30.69 -3.68 6.28
CA ARG A 753 32.10 -3.23 6.24
C ARG A 753 32.94 -4.10 5.31
N ARG A 754 32.45 -5.24 4.82
CA ARG A 754 33.23 -6.30 4.20
C ARG A 754 33.15 -6.33 2.67
N ILE A 755 33.25 -5.19 2.00
CA ILE A 755 33.28 -5.13 0.53
C ILE A 755 34.34 -6.05 -0.10
N ASP A 756 35.43 -6.32 0.63
CA ASP A 756 36.50 -7.25 0.29
C ASP A 756 36.09 -8.73 0.26
N GLY A 757 35.03 -9.12 0.97
CA GLY A 757 34.59 -10.51 1.12
C GLY A 757 33.78 -11.07 -0.06
N HIS A 758 33.40 -10.24 -1.04
CA HIS A 758 32.56 -10.66 -2.15
C HIS A 758 33.28 -11.54 -3.19
N ALA A 759 32.51 -12.35 -3.91
CA ALA A 759 32.99 -13.15 -5.04
C ALA A 759 33.58 -12.29 -6.17
N SER A 760 33.06 -11.08 -6.37
CA SER A 760 33.53 -10.10 -7.35
C SER A 760 33.56 -10.73 -8.76
N VAL A 761 34.66 -10.67 -9.50
CA VAL A 761 34.81 -11.36 -10.80
C VAL A 761 35.24 -12.84 -10.69
N TYR A 762 35.48 -13.34 -9.49
CA TYR A 762 35.97 -14.70 -9.23
C TYR A 762 34.80 -15.67 -8.99
N THR A 763 33.86 -15.69 -9.93
CA THR A 763 32.54 -16.33 -9.82
C THR A 763 32.19 -17.09 -11.12
N GLU A 764 30.95 -17.58 -11.24
CA GLU A 764 30.40 -18.14 -12.47
C GLU A 764 29.06 -17.50 -12.88
N PHE A 765 28.80 -17.44 -14.19
CA PHE A 765 27.50 -17.08 -14.74
C PHE A 765 27.04 -18.20 -15.68
N GLY A 766 25.81 -18.70 -15.50
CA GLY A 766 25.26 -19.79 -16.31
C GLY A 766 26.05 -21.10 -16.26
N GLY A 767 26.67 -21.41 -15.11
CA GLY A 767 27.48 -22.63 -14.92
C GLY A 767 28.91 -22.58 -15.50
N LYS A 768 29.34 -21.40 -15.99
CA LYS A 768 30.67 -21.15 -16.55
C LYS A 768 31.41 -20.09 -15.73
N VAL A 769 32.60 -20.45 -15.25
CA VAL A 769 33.51 -19.53 -14.56
C VAL A 769 33.89 -18.39 -15.50
N VAL A 770 33.94 -17.17 -14.96
CA VAL A 770 34.30 -15.94 -15.70
C VAL A 770 35.72 -16.08 -16.29
N THR A 771 35.90 -15.83 -17.60
CA THR A 771 37.23 -15.88 -18.24
C THR A 771 38.06 -14.64 -17.90
N ASP A 772 39.38 -14.69 -18.08
CA ASP A 772 40.25 -13.57 -17.69
C ASP A 772 39.98 -12.28 -18.51
N GLU A 773 39.54 -12.41 -19.77
CA GLU A 773 39.07 -11.28 -20.59
C GLU A 773 37.75 -10.68 -20.10
N GLN A 774 36.94 -11.45 -19.36
CA GLN A 774 35.73 -10.99 -18.68
C GLN A 774 36.04 -10.42 -17.29
N LYS A 775 37.00 -11.00 -16.55
CA LYS A 775 37.49 -10.45 -15.27
C LYS A 775 38.03 -9.03 -15.46
N ALA A 776 38.75 -8.79 -16.56
CA ALA A 776 39.22 -7.46 -16.97
C ALA A 776 38.09 -6.47 -17.37
N LYS A 777 36.83 -6.92 -17.46
CA LYS A 777 35.66 -6.14 -17.91
C LYS A 777 34.51 -6.26 -16.89
N PRO A 778 34.63 -5.66 -15.68
CA PRO A 778 33.73 -5.92 -14.56
C PRO A 778 32.26 -5.53 -14.79
N ARG A 779 31.96 -4.63 -15.72
CA ARG A 779 30.58 -4.36 -16.15
C ARG A 779 29.95 -5.62 -16.75
N GLY A 780 29.00 -6.20 -16.01
CA GLY A 780 28.28 -7.43 -16.38
C GLY A 780 28.92 -8.74 -15.88
N HIS A 781 30.09 -8.69 -15.23
CA HIS A 781 30.85 -9.87 -14.82
C HIS A 781 31.27 -9.87 -13.34
N THR A 782 30.78 -8.92 -12.54
CA THR A 782 31.11 -8.79 -11.11
C THR A 782 29.88 -9.06 -10.23
N ASP A 783 29.99 -10.08 -9.37
CA ASP A 783 29.03 -10.42 -8.32
C ASP A 783 29.42 -9.73 -7.00
N CYS A 784 28.67 -8.70 -6.62
CA CYS A 784 28.79 -7.99 -5.34
C CYS A 784 27.60 -8.29 -4.42
N ILE A 785 27.15 -9.54 -4.46
CA ILE A 785 26.05 -10.09 -3.67
C ILE A 785 26.59 -11.28 -2.85
N HIS A 786 27.18 -12.27 -3.51
CA HIS A 786 27.65 -13.51 -2.87
C HIS A 786 29.08 -13.35 -2.33
N TRP A 787 29.45 -14.25 -1.42
CA TRP A 787 30.63 -14.13 -0.56
C TRP A 787 31.59 -15.29 -0.79
N CYS A 788 32.88 -14.97 -0.92
CA CYS A 788 33.93 -15.99 -1.00
C CYS A 788 33.92 -16.89 0.24
N LEU A 789 34.16 -18.19 0.02
CA LEU A 789 34.35 -19.17 1.08
C LEU A 789 35.78 -19.76 1.04
N PRO A 790 36.50 -19.86 2.16
CA PRO A 790 36.19 -19.27 3.48
C PRO A 790 36.15 -17.73 3.41
N GLY A 791 35.46 -17.11 4.36
CA GLY A 791 35.20 -15.68 4.39
C GLY A 791 34.04 -15.27 5.32
N VAL A 792 33.33 -14.21 4.94
CA VAL A 792 32.33 -13.53 5.79
C VAL A 792 31.22 -14.45 6.37
N PRO A 793 30.68 -15.45 5.63
CA PRO A 793 29.70 -16.39 6.19
C PRO A 793 30.24 -17.30 7.29
N ASP A 794 31.55 -17.47 7.42
CA ASP A 794 32.16 -18.25 8.50
C ASP A 794 31.93 -17.54 9.85
N THR A 795 32.02 -16.20 9.86
CA THR A 795 31.66 -15.38 11.01
C THR A 795 30.16 -15.41 11.30
N TRP A 796 29.29 -15.54 10.29
CA TRP A 796 27.85 -15.75 10.52
C TRP A 796 27.60 -17.08 11.24
N ASN A 797 28.38 -18.10 10.91
CA ASN A 797 28.33 -19.42 11.53
C ASN A 797 29.01 -19.45 12.91
N GLN A 798 30.00 -18.60 13.18
CA GLN A 798 30.54 -18.35 14.52
C GLN A 798 29.50 -17.67 15.44
N LEU A 799 28.76 -16.67 14.93
CA LEU A 799 27.63 -16.08 15.65
C LEU A 799 26.53 -17.11 15.92
N PHE A 800 26.16 -17.92 14.93
CA PHE A 800 25.22 -19.03 15.13
C PHE A 800 25.71 -20.02 16.19
N PHE A 801 26.98 -20.41 16.17
CA PHE A 801 27.59 -21.29 17.18
C PHE A 801 27.49 -20.71 18.59
N SER A 802 27.63 -19.39 18.78
CA SER A 802 27.48 -18.75 20.10
C SER A 802 26.06 -18.87 20.69
N TYR A 803 25.06 -19.27 19.90
CA TYR A 803 23.71 -19.59 20.38
C TYR A 803 23.46 -21.10 20.59
N LEU A 804 24.30 -22.00 20.09
CA LEU A 804 24.13 -23.47 20.18
C LEU A 804 24.54 -24.02 21.55
#